data_AF-A0A3M7PV95-F1
#
_entry.id   AF-A0A3M7PV95-F1
#
_cell.length_a   1.000
_cell.length_b   1.000
_cell.length_c   1.000
_cell.angle_alpha   90.00
_cell.angle_beta   90.00
_cell.angle_gamma   90.00
#
_symmetry.space_group_name_H-M   'P 1'
#
loop_
_entity.id
_entity.type
_entity.pdbx_description
1 polymer ?
#
loop_
_entity_poly.entity_id
_entity_poly.type
_entity_poly.pdbx_seq_one_letter_code
_entity_poly.pdbx_strand_id
1 'polypeptide(L)'
;MLNQSLILSIFFLGITFLSNAHGLSYDLIDNGKHIGRPLTENKFKILLVTNGSYYLSVENSTWLACSPGTFLRANSFKYSTLDKTLILNETSSSSGYDKLGRYQTIKFRYLLYNDPSTIADYIIYTYDDYDMVRFSQNFPSGAKRTSINNFDSVLSAFPSFKVRSIHPQDVGYLSFGGMMAGDMEKIYGKWNYLTMNINDGIGSGPIVMFDSSGNTLIISQMSEFMSTSLQKEGKSGANLNFGVMSGVDQIPANYSADFVVFYSDKGINKAMKAWGDMLIKYHGKKFSSVTNDVTGKYLSYWMDNGAYYYWITEDGKTYQETIMDIVEDFSKHQIPFRSLQYDSWWYGAQRGFRQGCFEWDGNKPSDRFPQSLEYVFKKTGLPITAHNKFWDIKTVYAKEYGGEYNFVLDSFTGKSLPDDQKFWDDLFLNGTRWGLRTYEQDWLNHQTFDFTPLMANISLGKRWLKQMGNAALKYNMTLQYCMSLSRHVLQSLEIEAVTQVRVTNDYATNWQYGGQQWRLGVSSIFSSSVGLMPFKDVYWTSAVQSGNPYGPKIINPNTELDSVVSILTGGPIGPGDKIGLMNRTLIMKSCNDEGLLLKPSKPVTAIDAQIYAKAFGFAYGPNGEVWSTYTEIGNFTFGIIFAADIKLSYAIFPEQMGFDVQNGSFYWNFRNFKSILPIKNITVTSDCTINKFCLFYVSPSMTLNNNQIVILGEQEKWVPMSPQRVSFINKSLSSLTIGLDGVPGEKVIFSFLINQEYQKVDCNFGNNQRKMSVSLDEKLNLTCS
;
A
#
# COMPACT_ATOMS: atom_id res chain seq x y z
N MET A 1 -79.04 -12.79 17.42
CA MET A 1 -79.55 -13.90 16.61
C MET A 1 -78.47 -14.96 16.54
N LEU A 2 -78.88 -16.22 16.74
CA LEU A 2 -78.16 -17.45 17.04
C LEU A 2 -76.83 -17.71 16.30
N ASN A 3 -75.89 -18.54 16.74
CA ASN A 3 -75.43 -19.07 18.04
C ASN A 3 -74.30 -20.05 17.65
N GLN A 4 -73.12 -20.02 18.25
CA GLN A 4 -72.41 -21.24 18.62
C GLN A 4 -71.23 -20.95 19.56
N SER A 5 -71.35 -21.61 20.70
CA SER A 5 -70.58 -21.52 21.91
C SER A 5 -69.58 -22.69 22.01
N LEU A 6 -68.46 -22.42 22.70
CA LEU A 6 -67.71 -23.27 23.63
C LEU A 6 -67.58 -24.78 23.34
N ILE A 7 -66.34 -25.27 23.34
CA ILE A 7 -65.90 -26.39 24.21
C ILE A 7 -64.45 -26.13 24.65
N LEU A 8 -64.27 -26.05 25.96
CA LEU A 8 -63.01 -26.12 26.72
C LEU A 8 -62.42 -27.53 26.61
N SER A 9 -61.08 -27.67 26.61
CA SER A 9 -60.34 -28.40 27.67
C SER A 9 -58.83 -28.52 27.40
N ILE A 10 -58.06 -28.10 28.40
CA ILE A 10 -56.72 -28.55 28.81
C ILE A 10 -55.52 -28.05 27.98
N PHE A 11 -54.84 -27.01 28.48
CA PHE A 11 -53.37 -26.90 28.48
C PHE A 11 -52.92 -25.92 29.58
N PHE A 12 -52.29 -26.45 30.64
CA PHE A 12 -51.50 -25.68 31.62
C PHE A 12 -50.37 -26.56 32.16
N LEU A 13 -49.14 -26.25 31.75
CA LEU A 13 -47.82 -26.58 32.32
C LEU A 13 -46.84 -26.08 31.24
N GLY A 14 -46.21 -24.91 31.33
CA GLY A 14 -45.44 -24.38 32.45
C GLY A 14 -43.96 -24.63 32.17
N ILE A 15 -43.31 -23.79 31.34
CA ILE A 15 -41.84 -23.71 31.27
C ILE A 15 -41.43 -22.24 31.18
N THR A 16 -41.08 -21.70 32.34
CA THR A 16 -40.17 -20.59 32.53
C THR A 16 -38.76 -21.17 32.60
N PHE A 17 -37.81 -20.71 31.79
CA PHE A 17 -36.39 -20.78 32.15
C PHE A 17 -35.68 -19.49 31.73
N LEU A 18 -35.38 -18.70 32.76
CA LEU A 18 -34.47 -17.55 32.74
C LEU A 18 -33.02 -18.05 32.81
N SER A 19 -32.18 -17.37 32.05
CA SER A 19 -30.79 -16.99 32.32
C SER A 19 -30.05 -17.73 33.46
N ASN A 20 -29.02 -18.47 33.10
CA ASN A 20 -27.66 -18.35 33.66
C ASN A 20 -26.77 -19.42 33.02
N ALA A 21 -25.84 -18.99 32.17
CA ALA A 21 -24.66 -19.79 31.86
C ALA A 21 -23.47 -18.83 31.84
N HIS A 22 -22.82 -18.74 32.99
CA HIS A 22 -21.49 -18.17 33.14
C HIS A 22 -20.54 -18.82 32.14
N GLY A 23 -19.68 -17.99 31.53
CA GLY A 23 -18.63 -18.43 30.64
C GLY A 23 -17.70 -19.43 31.31
N LEU A 24 -17.46 -20.55 30.62
CA LEU A 24 -16.34 -21.44 30.85
C LEU A 24 -15.69 -21.70 29.50
N SER A 25 -14.38 -21.48 29.47
CA SER A 25 -13.50 -21.70 28.33
C SER A 25 -12.86 -23.10 28.41
N TYR A 26 -12.69 -23.72 27.23
CA TYR A 26 -11.89 -24.91 26.86
C TYR A 26 -12.47 -26.32 27.10
N ASP A 27 -12.53 -27.12 26.01
CA ASP A 27 -11.68 -28.32 25.79
C ASP A 27 -12.13 -29.15 24.56
N LEU A 28 -11.16 -29.59 23.75
CA LEU A 28 -11.30 -30.74 22.86
C LEU A 28 -11.24 -32.00 23.73
N ILE A 29 -12.36 -32.72 23.89
CA ILE A 29 -12.37 -34.02 24.56
C ILE A 29 -12.23 -35.11 23.48
N ASP A 30 -11.02 -35.62 23.30
CA ASP A 30 -10.81 -37.04 23.04
C ASP A 30 -9.53 -37.50 23.75
N ASN A 31 -9.71 -38.41 24.71
CA ASN A 31 -8.69 -39.21 25.39
C ASN A 31 -7.33 -38.56 25.66
N GLY A 32 -7.29 -37.69 26.68
CA GLY A 32 -6.11 -37.55 27.56
C GLY A 32 -4.81 -37.10 26.88
N LYS A 33 -4.80 -35.90 26.31
CA LYS A 33 -3.61 -35.02 26.19
C LYS A 33 -4.08 -33.61 25.84
N HIS A 34 -3.79 -32.63 26.70
CA HIS A 34 -4.18 -31.23 26.52
C HIS A 34 -3.73 -30.67 25.15
N ILE A 35 -4.68 -30.18 24.34
CA ILE A 35 -4.45 -29.41 23.12
C ILE A 35 -5.13 -28.05 23.32
N GLY A 36 -4.36 -27.03 23.70
CA GLY A 36 -4.84 -25.65 23.83
C GLY A 36 -4.69 -25.06 25.23
N ARG A 37 -4.18 -23.83 25.29
CA ARG A 37 -3.92 -23.03 26.49
C ARG A 37 -5.25 -22.51 27.06
N PRO A 38 -5.58 -22.64 28.36
CA PRO A 38 -6.75 -21.97 28.90
C PRO A 38 -6.46 -20.46 29.03
N LEU A 39 -6.85 -19.65 28.04
CA LEU A 39 -6.66 -18.19 28.07
C LEU A 39 -7.99 -17.49 28.34
N THR A 40 -8.15 -17.04 29.58
CA THR A 40 -9.19 -16.09 29.99
C THR A 40 -8.90 -14.64 29.56
N GLU A 41 -7.85 -14.38 28.77
CA GLU A 41 -7.40 -13.01 28.42
C GLU A 41 -7.28 -12.67 26.92
N ASN A 42 -7.29 -13.64 25.99
CA ASN A 42 -7.18 -13.31 24.56
C ASN A 42 -8.52 -12.84 23.97
N LYS A 43 -8.54 -11.61 23.43
CA LYS A 43 -9.72 -11.04 22.75
C LYS A 43 -10.07 -11.77 21.46
N PHE A 44 -9.07 -12.29 20.74
CA PHE A 44 -9.26 -13.04 19.50
C PHE A 44 -9.18 -14.55 19.75
N LYS A 45 -10.17 -15.29 19.24
CA LYS A 45 -10.29 -16.74 19.43
C LYS A 45 -10.75 -17.41 18.15
N ILE A 46 -10.27 -18.63 17.94
CA ILE A 46 -10.81 -19.55 16.94
C ILE A 46 -11.47 -20.74 17.64
N LEU A 47 -12.71 -21.04 17.27
CA LEU A 47 -13.40 -22.28 17.62
C LEU A 47 -13.29 -23.23 16.42
N LEU A 48 -12.74 -24.42 16.66
CA LEU A 48 -12.57 -25.47 15.65
C LEU A 48 -13.47 -26.65 15.99
N VAL A 49 -14.17 -27.18 14.99
CA VAL A 49 -15.01 -28.37 15.11
C VAL A 49 -14.43 -29.48 14.24
N THR A 50 -14.42 -30.71 14.74
CA THR A 50 -13.82 -31.88 14.06
C THR A 50 -14.46 -32.20 12.70
N ASN A 51 -15.66 -31.68 12.43
CA ASN A 51 -16.37 -31.79 11.15
C ASN A 51 -15.89 -30.79 10.07
N GLY A 52 -14.84 -30.00 10.35
CA GLY A 52 -14.30 -29.00 9.42
C GLY A 52 -14.88 -27.58 9.61
N SER A 53 -15.86 -27.40 10.49
CA SER A 53 -16.41 -26.07 10.78
C SER A 53 -15.49 -25.26 11.69
N TYR A 54 -15.45 -23.95 11.49
CA TYR A 54 -14.66 -23.04 12.31
C TYR A 54 -15.32 -21.65 12.45
N TYR A 55 -15.03 -20.97 13.56
CA TYR A 55 -15.57 -19.66 13.89
C TYR A 55 -14.47 -18.78 14.47
N LEU A 56 -14.38 -17.53 14.02
CA LEU A 56 -13.46 -16.55 14.56
C LEU A 56 -14.25 -15.53 15.38
N SER A 57 -13.84 -15.36 16.63
CA SER A 57 -14.49 -14.48 17.60
C SER A 57 -13.55 -13.39 18.06
N VAL A 58 -14.09 -12.20 18.24
CA VAL A 58 -13.45 -11.02 18.85
C VAL A 58 -14.30 -10.63 20.06
N GLU A 59 -13.68 -10.49 21.23
CA GLU A 59 -14.34 -10.14 22.50
C GLU A 59 -15.53 -11.06 22.84
N ASN A 60 -15.37 -12.37 22.57
CA ASN A 60 -16.37 -13.44 22.72
C ASN A 60 -17.55 -13.39 21.73
N SER A 61 -17.46 -12.53 20.71
CA SER A 61 -18.47 -12.38 19.68
C SER A 61 -17.98 -12.92 18.35
N THR A 62 -18.75 -13.79 17.69
CA THR A 62 -18.37 -14.34 16.39
C THR A 62 -18.47 -13.29 15.30
N TRP A 63 -17.34 -12.90 14.71
CA TRP A 63 -17.27 -11.98 13.58
C TRP A 63 -17.32 -12.73 12.25
N LEU A 64 -16.63 -13.88 12.19
CA LEU A 64 -16.56 -14.70 10.98
C LEU A 64 -16.97 -16.12 11.32
N ALA A 65 -18.03 -16.59 10.68
CA ALA A 65 -18.43 -18.00 10.70
C ALA A 65 -18.04 -18.65 9.37
N CYS A 66 -17.51 -19.87 9.41
CA CYS A 66 -17.26 -20.62 8.20
C CYS A 66 -18.55 -20.77 7.38
N SER A 67 -18.44 -20.67 6.06
CA SER A 67 -19.52 -21.14 5.19
C SER A 67 -19.49 -22.66 5.12
N PRO A 68 -20.64 -23.36 5.08
CA PRO A 68 -20.65 -24.80 4.83
C PRO A 68 -20.16 -25.19 3.42
N GLY A 69 -19.89 -24.21 2.54
CA GLY A 69 -19.50 -24.41 1.15
C GLY A 69 -18.00 -24.59 0.90
N THR A 70 -17.27 -25.37 1.71
CA THR A 70 -15.92 -25.80 1.34
C THR A 70 -16.01 -26.66 0.08
N PHE A 71 -15.23 -26.33 -0.94
CA PHE A 71 -15.27 -27.06 -2.22
C PHE A 71 -13.89 -27.16 -2.88
N LEU A 72 -13.80 -28.09 -3.84
CA LEU A 72 -12.72 -28.22 -4.81
C LEU A 72 -13.33 -28.55 -6.18
N ARG A 73 -12.89 -27.87 -7.23
CA ARG A 73 -13.17 -28.23 -8.62
C ARG A 73 -12.10 -29.17 -9.14
N ALA A 74 -12.52 -30.27 -9.75
CA ALA A 74 -11.66 -31.24 -10.43
C ALA A 74 -12.49 -32.05 -11.42
N ASN A 75 -11.87 -32.64 -12.43
CA ASN A 75 -12.55 -33.52 -13.38
C ASN A 75 -13.81 -32.90 -14.01
N SER A 76 -13.84 -31.57 -14.19
CA SER A 76 -15.00 -30.79 -14.67
C SER A 76 -16.22 -30.74 -13.72
N PHE A 77 -16.07 -31.16 -12.46
CA PHE A 77 -17.12 -31.10 -11.43
C PHE A 77 -16.69 -30.21 -10.25
N LYS A 78 -17.67 -29.61 -9.56
CA LYS A 78 -17.48 -28.96 -8.25
C LYS A 78 -17.80 -29.99 -7.17
N TYR A 79 -16.81 -30.39 -6.38
CA TYR A 79 -16.99 -31.27 -5.23
C TYR A 79 -17.12 -30.43 -3.98
N SER A 80 -18.17 -30.63 -3.19
CA SER A 80 -18.49 -29.78 -2.04
C SER A 80 -18.82 -30.58 -0.79
N THR A 81 -18.56 -29.99 0.37
CA THR A 81 -19.06 -30.51 1.65
C THR A 81 -20.58 -30.40 1.77
N LEU A 82 -21.22 -29.48 1.02
CA LEU A 82 -22.67 -29.29 1.01
C LEU A 82 -23.43 -30.44 0.35
N ASP A 83 -22.96 -30.91 -0.79
CA ASP A 83 -23.57 -32.01 -1.54
C ASP A 83 -22.95 -33.38 -1.18
N LYS A 84 -22.05 -33.39 -0.20
CA LYS A 84 -21.33 -34.58 0.32
C LYS A 84 -20.45 -35.28 -0.72
N THR A 85 -20.07 -34.59 -1.80
CA THR A 85 -19.16 -35.14 -2.82
C THR A 85 -17.69 -34.87 -2.50
N LEU A 86 -17.40 -33.89 -1.64
CA LEU A 86 -16.09 -33.70 -0.99
C LEU A 86 -16.15 -34.28 0.44
N ILE A 87 -15.51 -35.43 0.63
CA ILE A 87 -15.66 -36.28 1.82
C ILE A 87 -14.50 -36.03 2.77
N LEU A 88 -14.80 -35.60 3.99
CA LEU A 88 -13.82 -35.55 5.07
C LEU A 88 -13.43 -36.98 5.47
N ASN A 89 -12.20 -37.38 5.17
CA ASN A 89 -11.69 -38.72 5.44
C ASN A 89 -10.98 -38.80 6.80
N GLU A 90 -10.19 -37.78 7.12
CA GLU A 90 -9.36 -37.77 8.32
C GLU A 90 -9.20 -36.35 8.87
N THR A 91 -9.28 -36.21 10.20
CA THR A 91 -8.89 -35.00 10.92
C THR A 91 -7.70 -35.33 11.81
N SER A 92 -6.62 -34.56 11.70
CA SER A 92 -5.40 -34.78 12.48
C SER A 92 -4.86 -33.46 13.02
N SER A 93 -4.19 -33.50 14.16
CA SER A 93 -3.51 -32.35 14.75
C SER A 93 -2.00 -32.55 14.78
N SER A 94 -1.27 -31.43 14.73
CA SER A 94 0.20 -31.41 14.85
C SER A 94 0.64 -30.09 15.47
N SER A 95 1.92 -29.98 15.78
CA SER A 95 2.56 -28.72 16.14
C SER A 95 3.95 -28.64 15.49
N GLY A 96 4.48 -27.43 15.36
CA GLY A 96 5.76 -27.21 14.72
C GLY A 96 6.29 -25.80 14.95
N TYR A 97 7.28 -25.43 14.16
CA TYR A 97 7.91 -24.12 14.19
C TYR A 97 8.22 -23.66 12.77
N ASP A 98 7.94 -22.39 12.46
CA ASP A 98 8.37 -21.76 11.21
C ASP A 98 8.92 -20.34 11.47
N LYS A 99 9.06 -19.53 10.41
CA LYS A 99 9.59 -18.16 10.51
C LYS A 99 8.76 -17.24 11.41
N LEU A 100 7.49 -17.55 11.66
CA LEU A 100 6.60 -16.77 12.53
C LEU A 100 6.60 -17.28 13.97
N GLY A 101 7.23 -18.43 14.23
CA GLY A 101 7.38 -18.97 15.57
C GLY A 101 6.72 -20.34 15.70
N ARG A 102 6.41 -20.70 16.93
CA ARG A 102 5.74 -21.97 17.25
C ARG A 102 4.28 -21.91 16.80
N TYR A 103 3.82 -23.00 16.19
CA TYR A 103 2.45 -23.14 15.73
C TYR A 103 1.82 -24.48 16.13
N GLN A 104 0.49 -24.50 16.14
CA GLN A 104 -0.33 -25.71 16.20
C GLN A 104 -1.21 -25.79 14.96
N THR A 105 -1.48 -27.00 14.48
CA THR A 105 -2.31 -27.22 13.29
C THR A 105 -3.45 -28.18 13.54
N ILE A 106 -4.57 -27.94 12.87
CA ILE A 106 -5.57 -28.97 12.56
C ILE A 106 -5.64 -29.12 11.04
N LYS A 107 -5.45 -30.35 10.56
CA LYS A 107 -5.55 -30.73 9.15
C LYS A 107 -6.83 -31.53 8.93
N PHE A 108 -7.60 -31.13 7.93
CA PHE A 108 -8.75 -31.82 7.38
C PHE A 108 -8.37 -32.40 6.02
N ARG A 109 -8.34 -33.72 5.91
CA ARG A 109 -8.06 -34.42 4.66
C ARG A 109 -9.36 -34.77 3.95
N TYR A 110 -9.52 -34.24 2.75
CA TYR A 110 -10.68 -34.47 1.91
C TYR A 110 -10.36 -35.35 0.70
N LEU A 111 -11.28 -36.27 0.39
CA LEU A 111 -11.28 -37.13 -0.79
C LEU A 111 -12.50 -36.80 -1.67
N LEU A 112 -12.38 -37.00 -2.98
CA LEU A 112 -13.52 -36.82 -3.90
C LEU A 112 -14.30 -38.14 -4.00
N TYR A 113 -15.63 -38.08 -3.92
CA TYR A 113 -16.52 -39.26 -3.89
C TYR A 113 -16.28 -40.28 -5.03
N ASN A 114 -16.01 -39.80 -6.26
CA ASN A 114 -15.76 -40.65 -7.43
C ASN A 114 -14.28 -40.64 -7.89
N ASP A 115 -13.40 -40.00 -7.13
CA ASP A 115 -11.96 -39.94 -7.42
C ASP A 115 -11.17 -39.81 -6.11
N PRO A 116 -11.11 -40.87 -5.30
CA PRO A 116 -10.41 -40.84 -4.01
C PRO A 116 -8.89 -40.68 -4.16
N SER A 117 -8.35 -40.73 -5.38
CA SER A 117 -6.94 -40.47 -5.67
C SER A 117 -6.60 -38.97 -5.68
N THR A 118 -7.61 -38.12 -5.93
CA THR A 118 -7.48 -36.68 -5.77
C THR A 118 -7.70 -36.31 -4.30
N ILE A 119 -6.69 -35.69 -3.68
CA ILE A 119 -6.62 -35.37 -2.26
C ILE A 119 -6.48 -33.86 -2.09
N ALA A 120 -7.27 -33.30 -1.18
CA ALA A 120 -7.12 -31.93 -0.71
C ALA A 120 -6.92 -31.92 0.81
N ASP A 121 -5.79 -31.40 1.26
CA ASP A 121 -5.47 -31.22 2.67
C ASP A 121 -5.68 -29.75 3.02
N TYR A 122 -6.68 -29.46 3.86
CA TYR A 122 -7.01 -28.11 4.33
C TYR A 122 -6.56 -27.96 5.78
N ILE A 123 -5.69 -26.99 6.04
CA ILE A 123 -4.97 -26.90 7.32
C ILE A 123 -5.19 -25.53 7.95
N ILE A 124 -5.52 -25.51 9.23
CA ILE A 124 -5.61 -24.30 10.04
C ILE A 124 -4.43 -24.26 10.99
N TYR A 125 -3.68 -23.16 10.96
CA TYR A 125 -2.55 -22.88 11.85
C TYR A 125 -2.94 -21.80 12.85
N THR A 126 -2.54 -22.01 14.11
CA THR A 126 -2.57 -21.00 15.18
C THR A 126 -1.15 -20.83 15.71
N TYR A 127 -0.79 -19.62 16.13
CA TYR A 127 0.57 -19.27 16.52
C TYR A 127 0.61 -18.76 17.96
N ASP A 128 1.71 -19.05 18.65
CA ASP A 128 1.90 -18.60 20.05
C ASP A 128 2.20 -17.08 20.11
N ASP A 129 2.91 -16.55 19.11
CA ASP A 129 3.44 -15.18 19.09
C ASP A 129 2.55 -14.17 18.34
N TYR A 130 1.45 -14.63 17.71
CA TYR A 130 0.57 -13.80 16.89
C TYR A 130 -0.91 -14.12 17.10
N ASP A 131 -1.73 -13.09 17.28
CA ASP A 131 -3.18 -13.19 17.20
C ASP A 131 -3.64 -13.29 15.74
N MET A 132 -3.43 -14.47 15.15
CA MET A 132 -3.79 -14.74 13.77
C MET A 132 -4.16 -16.19 13.54
N VAL A 133 -4.81 -16.43 12.41
CA VAL A 133 -5.08 -17.77 11.89
C VAL A 133 -4.61 -17.83 10.44
N ARG A 134 -3.72 -18.78 10.15
CA ARG A 134 -3.35 -19.10 8.75
C ARG A 134 -4.16 -20.29 8.29
N PHE A 135 -4.75 -20.17 7.12
CA PHE A 135 -5.45 -21.22 6.41
C PHE A 135 -4.60 -21.65 5.22
N SER A 136 -4.36 -22.95 5.08
CA SER A 136 -3.53 -23.50 4.01
C SER A 136 -4.34 -24.50 3.20
N GLN A 137 -4.22 -24.40 1.88
CA GLN A 137 -4.76 -25.36 0.93
C GLN A 137 -3.61 -26.13 0.29
N ASN A 138 -3.52 -27.42 0.58
CA ASN A 138 -2.51 -28.30 0.02
C ASN A 138 -3.17 -29.31 -0.93
N PHE A 139 -2.53 -29.52 -2.09
CA PHE A 139 -3.00 -30.45 -3.12
C PHE A 139 -1.96 -31.55 -3.37
N PRO A 140 -1.81 -32.56 -2.47
CA PRO A 140 -0.77 -33.58 -2.60
C PRO A 140 -0.77 -34.31 -3.94
N SER A 141 -1.95 -34.66 -4.45
CA SER A 141 -2.13 -35.33 -5.74
C SER A 141 -2.25 -34.36 -6.93
N GLY A 142 -2.42 -33.06 -6.67
CA GLY A 142 -2.89 -32.09 -7.65
C GLY A 142 -4.35 -32.30 -8.05
N ALA A 143 -4.82 -31.52 -9.02
CA ALA A 143 -6.14 -31.62 -9.63
C ALA A 143 -6.07 -31.24 -11.12
N LYS A 144 -6.95 -31.81 -11.95
CA LYS A 144 -6.99 -31.59 -13.41
C LYS A 144 -8.40 -31.25 -13.89
N ARG A 145 -8.52 -30.64 -15.07
CA ARG A 145 -9.80 -30.19 -15.65
C ARG A 145 -10.57 -29.33 -14.66
N THR A 146 -9.85 -28.41 -14.01
CA THR A 146 -10.38 -27.58 -12.93
C THR A 146 -11.02 -26.30 -13.47
N SER A 147 -10.57 -25.83 -14.64
CA SER A 147 -10.88 -24.50 -15.16
C SER A 147 -12.38 -24.33 -15.43
N ILE A 148 -12.86 -23.10 -15.25
CA ILE A 148 -14.22 -22.69 -15.60
C ILE A 148 -14.19 -21.38 -16.39
N ASN A 149 -15.24 -21.14 -17.19
CA ASN A 149 -15.35 -19.94 -18.02
C ASN A 149 -15.81 -18.70 -17.23
N ASN A 150 -15.13 -18.39 -16.13
CA ASN A 150 -15.30 -17.18 -15.34
C ASN A 150 -14.03 -16.97 -14.52
N PHE A 151 -13.18 -16.00 -14.87
CA PHE A 151 -11.89 -15.75 -14.20
C PHE A 151 -12.01 -15.09 -12.83
N ASP A 152 -13.18 -14.55 -12.48
CA ASP A 152 -13.42 -13.90 -11.17
C ASP A 152 -13.91 -14.88 -10.08
N SER A 153 -13.92 -16.18 -10.40
CA SER A 153 -14.26 -17.24 -9.45
C SER A 153 -13.02 -17.91 -8.84
N VAL A 154 -13.22 -18.84 -7.91
CA VAL A 154 -12.17 -19.71 -7.39
C VAL A 154 -12.46 -21.21 -7.65
N LEU A 155 -11.40 -22.01 -7.70
CA LEU A 155 -11.44 -23.47 -7.87
C LEU A 155 -11.60 -24.21 -6.55
N SER A 156 -11.19 -23.58 -5.47
CA SER A 156 -11.18 -24.14 -4.11
C SER A 156 -11.66 -23.08 -3.12
N ALA A 157 -12.21 -23.51 -1.98
CA ALA A 157 -12.74 -22.58 -0.98
C ALA A 157 -12.36 -23.02 0.44
N PHE A 158 -11.21 -22.53 0.91
CA PHE A 158 -10.72 -22.70 2.28
C PHE A 158 -9.62 -21.64 2.60
N PRO A 159 -9.93 -20.55 3.31
CA PRO A 159 -11.14 -20.35 4.08
C PRO A 159 -12.34 -19.97 3.19
N SER A 160 -13.52 -20.25 3.71
CA SER A 160 -14.78 -19.66 3.26
C SER A 160 -15.54 -19.05 4.45
N PHE A 161 -16.10 -17.86 4.27
CA PHE A 161 -16.82 -17.12 5.33
C PHE A 161 -18.19 -16.65 4.89
N LYS A 162 -19.17 -16.66 5.81
CA LYS A 162 -20.48 -16.04 5.57
C LYS A 162 -20.42 -14.53 5.80
N VAL A 163 -20.87 -13.75 4.83
CA VAL A 163 -21.09 -12.30 4.98
C VAL A 163 -22.44 -12.08 5.67
N ARG A 164 -22.44 -12.10 6.99
CA ARG A 164 -23.63 -11.80 7.79
C ARG A 164 -23.21 -11.18 9.11
N SER A 165 -24.05 -10.31 9.67
CA SER A 165 -23.86 -9.87 11.04
C SER A 165 -24.44 -10.96 11.94
N ILE A 166 -23.61 -11.47 12.83
CA ILE A 166 -24.00 -12.43 13.88
C ILE A 166 -24.10 -11.68 15.22
N HIS A 167 -23.87 -10.35 15.24
CA HIS A 167 -23.70 -9.57 16.46
C HIS A 167 -24.51 -8.25 16.45
N PRO A 168 -24.97 -7.75 17.62
CA PRO A 168 -25.61 -6.44 17.73
C PRO A 168 -24.67 -5.22 17.53
N GLN A 169 -23.34 -5.41 17.56
CA GLN A 169 -22.40 -4.31 17.29
C GLN A 169 -22.18 -4.12 15.77
N ASP A 170 -22.08 -2.86 15.37
CA ASP A 170 -21.81 -2.44 14.01
C ASP A 170 -20.37 -2.80 13.62
N VAL A 171 -20.19 -3.86 12.84
CA VAL A 171 -18.91 -4.19 12.17
C VAL A 171 -18.89 -3.52 10.80
N GLY A 172 -17.81 -2.82 10.50
CA GLY A 172 -17.53 -2.17 9.23
C GLY A 172 -16.50 -2.96 8.44
N TYR A 173 -16.37 -2.66 7.15
CA TYR A 173 -15.28 -3.17 6.34
C TYR A 173 -14.74 -2.13 5.36
N LEU A 174 -13.48 -2.33 4.99
CA LEU A 174 -12.78 -1.73 3.85
C LEU A 174 -12.23 -2.87 3.00
N SER A 175 -12.63 -2.93 1.73
CA SER A 175 -12.14 -3.91 0.76
C SER A 175 -11.28 -3.18 -0.27
N PHE A 176 -9.98 -3.46 -0.31
CA PHE A 176 -9.08 -2.96 -1.36
C PHE A 176 -9.36 -3.68 -2.68
N GLY A 177 -9.27 -2.98 -3.80
CA GLY A 177 -9.55 -3.56 -5.11
C GLY A 177 -9.22 -2.64 -6.29
N GLY A 178 -9.02 -3.23 -7.45
CA GLY A 178 -8.68 -2.52 -8.69
C GLY A 178 -7.21 -2.09 -8.77
N MET A 179 -6.92 -1.23 -9.74
CA MET A 179 -5.56 -0.70 -10.01
C MET A 179 -5.11 0.36 -8.99
N MET A 180 -3.88 0.83 -9.14
CA MET A 180 -3.22 1.81 -8.26
C MET A 180 -3.15 1.35 -6.79
N ALA A 181 -2.65 0.13 -6.60
CA ALA A 181 -2.53 -0.52 -5.30
C ALA A 181 -3.89 -0.69 -4.59
N GLY A 182 -4.93 -1.06 -5.34
CA GLY A 182 -6.25 -1.32 -4.79
C GLY A 182 -7.04 -0.06 -4.44
N ASP A 183 -6.67 1.09 -5.02
CA ASP A 183 -7.31 2.38 -4.74
C ASP A 183 -8.57 2.62 -5.57
N MET A 184 -8.54 2.26 -6.86
CA MET A 184 -9.55 2.68 -7.83
C MET A 184 -10.90 2.00 -7.69
N GLU A 185 -10.97 0.86 -7.00
CA GLU A 185 -12.23 0.15 -6.71
C GLU A 185 -12.43 -0.11 -5.22
N LYS A 186 -11.71 0.59 -4.32
CA LYS A 186 -11.87 0.39 -2.87
C LYS A 186 -13.32 0.64 -2.40
N ILE A 187 -13.85 -0.28 -1.60
CA ILE A 187 -15.24 -0.23 -1.11
C ILE A 187 -15.25 -0.19 0.42
N TYR A 188 -16.20 0.56 0.98
CA TYR A 188 -16.48 0.62 2.41
C TYR A 188 -17.94 0.26 2.67
N GLY A 189 -18.23 -0.26 3.85
CA GLY A 189 -19.62 -0.38 4.30
C GLY A 189 -19.74 -1.12 5.62
N LYS A 190 -20.98 -1.40 6.01
CA LYS A 190 -21.26 -2.28 7.15
C LYS A 190 -21.19 -3.74 6.72
N TRP A 191 -20.60 -4.59 7.55
CA TRP A 191 -20.55 -6.03 7.39
C TRP A 191 -21.80 -6.67 8.00
N ASN A 192 -22.80 -6.95 7.18
CA ASN A 192 -24.04 -7.57 7.60
C ASN A 192 -24.69 -8.37 6.46
N TYR A 193 -25.88 -8.92 6.70
CA TYR A 193 -26.56 -9.71 5.67
C TYR A 193 -26.93 -8.87 4.44
N LEU A 194 -27.10 -7.55 4.55
CA LEU A 194 -27.39 -6.63 3.45
C LEU A 194 -26.13 -6.20 2.66
N THR A 195 -24.93 -6.67 3.02
CA THR A 195 -23.69 -6.27 2.33
C THR A 195 -23.69 -6.78 0.88
N MET A 196 -23.86 -5.85 -0.06
CA MET A 196 -23.96 -6.17 -1.50
C MET A 196 -22.63 -6.10 -2.25
N ASN A 197 -21.70 -5.22 -1.87
CA ASN A 197 -20.50 -4.97 -2.67
C ASN A 197 -19.25 -5.28 -1.85
N ILE A 198 -18.44 -6.24 -2.28
CA ILE A 198 -17.10 -6.53 -1.76
C ILE A 198 -16.28 -6.85 -3.00
N ASN A 199 -15.06 -6.31 -3.10
CA ASN A 199 -14.21 -6.61 -4.26
C ASN A 199 -13.86 -8.10 -4.28
N ASP A 200 -14.03 -8.73 -5.43
CA ASP A 200 -13.71 -10.13 -5.66
C ASP A 200 -12.97 -10.31 -7.01
N GLY A 201 -12.76 -11.54 -7.43
CA GLY A 201 -12.09 -11.88 -8.67
C GLY A 201 -10.63 -11.48 -8.72
N ILE A 202 -10.12 -11.26 -9.94
CA ILE A 202 -8.70 -11.00 -10.17
C ILE A 202 -8.24 -9.66 -9.59
N GLY A 203 -9.14 -8.67 -9.57
CA GLY A 203 -8.90 -7.32 -9.04
C GLY A 203 -8.95 -7.20 -7.52
N SER A 204 -9.36 -8.25 -6.80
CA SER A 204 -9.51 -8.21 -5.33
C SER A 204 -8.20 -8.02 -4.57
N GLY A 205 -8.30 -7.41 -3.40
CA GLY A 205 -7.22 -7.24 -2.43
C GLY A 205 -7.64 -7.62 -1.01
N PRO A 206 -6.81 -7.26 -0.01
CA PRO A 206 -7.13 -7.49 1.39
C PRO A 206 -8.47 -6.88 1.82
N ILE A 207 -9.16 -7.54 2.74
CA ILE A 207 -10.35 -7.04 3.42
C ILE A 207 -9.99 -6.71 4.86
N VAL A 208 -10.26 -5.48 5.27
CA VAL A 208 -10.14 -5.02 6.65
C VAL A 208 -11.53 -4.94 7.24
N MET A 209 -11.82 -5.70 8.30
CA MET A 209 -13.05 -5.59 9.09
C MET A 209 -12.73 -4.91 10.42
N PHE A 210 -13.62 -4.06 10.92
CA PHE A 210 -13.35 -3.30 12.13
C PHE A 210 -14.62 -2.89 12.88
N ASP A 211 -14.49 -2.57 14.16
CA ASP A 211 -15.50 -1.84 14.94
C ASP A 211 -14.99 -0.44 15.32
N SER A 212 -15.85 0.37 15.94
CA SER A 212 -15.48 1.70 16.42
C SER A 212 -14.59 1.70 17.66
N SER A 213 -14.40 0.55 18.31
CA SER A 213 -13.56 0.39 19.51
C SER A 213 -12.10 0.12 19.17
N GLY A 214 -11.77 -0.06 17.89
CA GLY A 214 -10.42 -0.31 17.41
C GLY A 214 -10.08 -1.78 17.16
N ASN A 215 -11.03 -2.72 17.40
CA ASN A 215 -10.83 -4.10 17.01
C ASN A 215 -10.80 -4.21 15.48
N THR A 216 -9.79 -4.87 14.95
CA THR A 216 -9.57 -4.98 13.50
C THR A 216 -9.17 -6.41 13.13
N LEU A 217 -9.81 -6.96 12.09
CA LEU A 217 -9.41 -8.17 11.38
C LEU A 217 -8.96 -7.83 9.97
N ILE A 218 -7.88 -8.46 9.50
CA ILE A 218 -7.41 -8.36 8.11
C ILE A 218 -7.45 -9.76 7.50
N ILE A 219 -8.20 -9.92 6.42
CA ILE A 219 -8.28 -11.15 5.63
C ILE A 219 -7.51 -10.94 4.33
N SER A 220 -6.51 -11.76 4.06
CA SER A 220 -5.72 -11.64 2.83
C SER A 220 -5.12 -12.97 2.38
N GLN A 221 -4.67 -13.02 1.13
CA GLN A 221 -3.65 -13.98 0.70
C GLN A 221 -2.39 -13.81 1.55
N MET A 222 -1.69 -14.91 1.81
CA MET A 222 -0.42 -14.96 2.53
C MET A 222 0.70 -15.56 1.67
N SER A 223 0.37 -16.38 0.68
CA SER A 223 1.28 -16.90 -0.34
C SER A 223 0.56 -17.08 -1.69
N GLU A 224 1.32 -17.39 -2.75
CA GLU A 224 0.79 -17.64 -4.10
C GLU A 224 -0.16 -16.54 -4.59
N PHE A 225 0.25 -15.28 -4.40
CA PHE A 225 -0.56 -14.08 -4.61
C PHE A 225 -1.09 -13.95 -6.05
N MET A 226 -0.30 -14.39 -7.04
CA MET A 226 -0.65 -14.24 -8.45
C MET A 226 -1.63 -15.31 -8.96
N SER A 227 -1.82 -16.40 -8.22
CA SER A 227 -2.60 -17.57 -8.63
C SER A 227 -3.79 -17.85 -7.72
N THR A 228 -4.01 -17.01 -6.72
CA THR A 228 -5.15 -17.08 -5.80
C THR A 228 -6.03 -15.84 -5.92
N SER A 229 -7.31 -16.01 -5.55
CA SER A 229 -8.32 -14.96 -5.58
C SER A 229 -9.31 -15.11 -4.43
N LEU A 230 -10.09 -14.05 -4.25
CA LEU A 230 -11.31 -14.03 -3.49
C LEU A 230 -12.49 -14.11 -4.47
N GLN A 231 -13.51 -14.89 -4.14
CA GLN A 231 -14.80 -14.91 -4.84
C GLN A 231 -15.91 -14.55 -3.86
N LYS A 232 -16.81 -13.64 -4.26
CA LYS A 232 -18.08 -13.42 -3.58
C LYS A 232 -19.20 -14.22 -4.27
N GLU A 233 -19.64 -15.30 -3.63
CA GLU A 233 -20.73 -16.15 -4.13
C GLU A 233 -22.08 -15.69 -3.53
N GLY A 234 -22.91 -15.05 -4.36
CA GLY A 234 -24.23 -14.51 -3.98
C GLY A 234 -24.23 -12.98 -3.80
N LYS A 235 -25.41 -12.35 -3.83
CA LYS A 235 -25.56 -10.88 -3.70
C LYS A 235 -25.54 -10.44 -2.22
N SER A 236 -26.58 -10.84 -1.49
CA SER A 236 -26.86 -10.51 -0.09
C SER A 236 -26.66 -11.77 0.76
N GLY A 237 -26.03 -11.67 1.93
CA GLY A 237 -25.69 -12.84 2.75
C GLY A 237 -24.66 -13.78 2.11
N ALA A 238 -23.81 -13.25 1.23
CA ALA A 238 -22.92 -14.02 0.34
C ALA A 238 -21.90 -14.88 1.09
N ASN A 239 -21.31 -15.86 0.39
CA ASN A 239 -20.12 -16.54 0.84
C ASN A 239 -18.88 -15.86 0.24
N LEU A 240 -17.88 -15.58 1.06
CA LEU A 240 -16.55 -15.19 0.60
C LEU A 240 -15.66 -16.43 0.58
N ASN A 241 -15.29 -16.85 -0.62
CA ASN A 241 -14.47 -18.02 -0.87
C ASN A 241 -13.06 -17.59 -1.28
N PHE A 242 -12.04 -18.08 -0.58
CA PHE A 242 -10.64 -17.83 -0.90
C PHE A 242 -10.02 -19.12 -1.47
N GLY A 243 -9.31 -19.03 -2.59
CA GLY A 243 -8.68 -20.18 -3.21
C GLY A 243 -7.98 -19.89 -4.52
N VAL A 244 -7.64 -20.96 -5.25
CA VAL A 244 -6.92 -20.87 -6.54
C VAL A 244 -7.82 -20.22 -7.58
N MET A 245 -7.27 -19.33 -8.41
CA MET A 245 -8.01 -18.64 -9.47
C MET A 245 -8.58 -19.63 -10.49
N SER A 246 -9.81 -19.35 -10.91
CA SER A 246 -10.67 -20.24 -11.70
C SER A 246 -10.25 -20.51 -13.14
N GLY A 247 -9.35 -19.70 -13.70
CA GLY A 247 -8.82 -19.95 -15.04
C GLY A 247 -7.83 -21.11 -15.13
N VAL A 248 -7.25 -21.52 -14.00
CA VAL A 248 -6.26 -22.62 -13.94
C VAL A 248 -6.94 -23.95 -14.26
N ASP A 249 -6.39 -24.71 -15.20
CA ASP A 249 -6.93 -26.04 -15.56
C ASP A 249 -6.25 -27.22 -14.86
N GLN A 250 -5.03 -27.01 -14.39
CA GLN A 250 -4.27 -28.01 -13.66
C GLN A 250 -3.62 -27.39 -12.43
N ILE A 251 -4.00 -27.89 -11.25
CA ILE A 251 -3.29 -27.66 -9.99
C ILE A 251 -2.20 -28.75 -9.89
N PRO A 252 -0.91 -28.41 -9.88
CA PRO A 252 0.16 -29.40 -9.76
C PRO A 252 0.10 -30.17 -8.44
N ALA A 253 0.63 -31.39 -8.45
CA ALA A 253 0.89 -32.13 -7.23
C ALA A 253 1.82 -31.33 -6.30
N ASN A 254 1.54 -31.39 -5.00
CA ASN A 254 2.24 -30.66 -3.94
C ASN A 254 2.15 -29.13 -4.03
N TYR A 255 1.22 -28.59 -4.81
CA TYR A 255 0.92 -27.15 -4.76
C TYR A 255 0.28 -26.80 -3.41
N SER A 256 0.68 -25.65 -2.84
CA SER A 256 0.14 -25.12 -1.59
C SER A 256 -0.11 -23.62 -1.68
N ALA A 257 -1.24 -23.15 -1.17
CA ALA A 257 -1.56 -21.73 -1.07
C ALA A 257 -2.08 -21.37 0.33
N ASP A 258 -1.62 -20.25 0.85
CA ASP A 258 -1.94 -19.79 2.21
C ASP A 258 -2.73 -18.48 2.20
N PHE A 259 -3.63 -18.37 3.16
CA PHE A 259 -4.44 -17.21 3.49
C PHE A 259 -4.33 -16.92 4.98
N VAL A 260 -4.56 -15.68 5.38
CA VAL A 260 -4.45 -15.27 6.78
C VAL A 260 -5.65 -14.45 7.21
N VAL A 261 -6.08 -14.65 8.46
CA VAL A 261 -6.89 -13.70 9.21
C VAL A 261 -6.05 -13.20 10.38
N PHE A 262 -5.67 -11.92 10.35
CA PHE A 262 -4.84 -11.27 11.36
C PHE A 262 -5.68 -10.34 12.24
N TYR A 263 -5.45 -10.35 13.56
CA TYR A 263 -6.17 -9.51 14.51
C TYR A 263 -5.26 -8.49 15.21
N SER A 264 -5.82 -7.32 15.51
CA SER A 264 -5.26 -6.34 16.43
C SER A 264 -6.38 -5.47 17.02
N ASP A 265 -6.24 -5.09 18.29
CA ASP A 265 -7.16 -4.19 19.01
C ASP A 265 -6.70 -2.72 19.01
N LYS A 266 -5.69 -2.40 18.19
CA LYS A 266 -5.01 -1.09 18.17
C LYS A 266 -5.49 -0.14 17.06
N GLY A 267 -6.61 -0.45 16.41
CA GLY A 267 -7.13 0.29 15.26
C GLY A 267 -6.55 -0.15 13.90
N ILE A 268 -7.12 0.37 12.82
CA ILE A 268 -6.88 -0.06 11.43
C ILE A 268 -5.43 0.18 11.02
N ASN A 269 -4.91 1.38 11.24
CA ASN A 269 -3.53 1.72 10.85
C ASN A 269 -2.49 0.80 11.51
N LYS A 270 -2.62 0.59 12.83
CA LYS A 270 -1.68 -0.26 13.59
C LYS A 270 -1.86 -1.74 13.23
N ALA A 271 -3.09 -2.20 12.99
CA ALA A 271 -3.37 -3.56 12.52
C ALA A 271 -2.74 -3.83 11.14
N MET A 272 -2.94 -2.92 10.18
CA MET A 272 -2.36 -3.04 8.83
C MET A 272 -0.84 -3.07 8.88
N LYS A 273 -0.21 -2.20 9.67
CA LYS A 273 1.24 -2.24 9.86
C LYS A 273 1.72 -3.58 10.44
N ALA A 274 1.07 -4.07 11.50
CA ALA A 274 1.48 -5.32 12.15
C ALA A 274 1.28 -6.55 11.24
N TRP A 275 0.19 -6.59 10.47
CA TRP A 275 -0.05 -7.60 9.43
C TRP A 275 1.03 -7.56 8.35
N GLY A 276 1.39 -6.35 7.89
CA GLY A 276 2.45 -6.15 6.91
C GLY A 276 3.82 -6.59 7.42
N ASP A 277 4.19 -6.18 8.64
CA ASP A 277 5.43 -6.59 9.31
C ASP A 277 5.52 -8.13 9.44
N MET A 278 4.40 -8.79 9.76
CA MET A 278 4.30 -10.25 9.81
C MET A 278 4.57 -10.88 8.44
N LEU A 279 3.96 -10.37 7.36
CA LEU A 279 4.19 -10.86 6.01
C LEU A 279 5.62 -10.63 5.53
N ILE A 280 6.20 -9.46 5.84
CA ILE A 280 7.60 -9.13 5.57
C ILE A 280 8.53 -10.14 6.25
N LYS A 281 8.27 -10.46 7.53
CA LYS A 281 9.02 -11.48 8.29
C LYS A 281 8.88 -12.87 7.68
N TYR A 282 7.66 -13.27 7.30
CA TYR A 282 7.40 -14.58 6.68
C TYR A 282 8.12 -14.75 5.33
N HIS A 283 8.08 -13.72 4.47
CA HIS A 283 8.72 -13.77 3.16
C HIS A 283 10.21 -13.44 3.18
N GLY A 284 10.70 -12.83 4.26
CA GLY A 284 12.11 -12.43 4.41
C GLY A 284 12.48 -11.25 3.51
N LYS A 285 11.53 -10.35 3.22
CA LYS A 285 11.78 -9.14 2.44
C LYS A 285 12.77 -8.25 3.18
N LYS A 286 13.78 -7.77 2.46
CA LYS A 286 14.75 -6.79 2.95
C LYS A 286 14.44 -5.42 2.35
N PHE A 287 14.99 -4.37 2.98
CA PHE A 287 14.75 -2.98 2.59
C PHE A 287 15.98 -2.27 1.99
N SER A 288 17.06 -3.01 1.70
CA SER A 288 18.29 -2.46 1.11
C SER A 288 18.01 -1.68 -0.17
N SER A 289 17.19 -2.25 -1.06
CA SER A 289 16.80 -1.60 -2.31
C SER A 289 16.01 -0.30 -2.06
N VAL A 290 15.10 -0.28 -1.08
CA VAL A 290 14.32 0.92 -0.74
C VAL A 290 15.25 2.04 -0.28
N THR A 291 16.24 1.72 0.56
CA THR A 291 17.21 2.72 1.04
C THR A 291 18.16 3.23 -0.04
N ASN A 292 18.37 2.44 -1.11
CA ASN A 292 19.26 2.78 -2.22
C ASN A 292 18.52 3.40 -3.41
N ASP A 293 17.19 3.48 -3.38
CA ASP A 293 16.40 4.03 -4.47
C ASP A 293 16.64 5.54 -4.62
N VAL A 294 17.19 5.95 -5.77
CA VAL A 294 17.50 7.34 -6.06
C VAL A 294 16.25 8.22 -6.09
N THR A 295 15.12 7.71 -6.59
CA THR A 295 13.89 8.49 -6.75
C THR A 295 13.20 8.72 -5.41
N GLY A 296 13.32 7.75 -4.50
CA GLY A 296 12.86 7.87 -3.12
C GLY A 296 13.79 8.72 -2.26
N LYS A 297 15.07 8.84 -2.61
CA LYS A 297 16.06 9.59 -1.81
C LYS A 297 16.19 11.05 -2.25
N TYR A 298 16.17 11.30 -3.55
CA TYR A 298 16.44 12.61 -4.11
C TYR A 298 15.33 13.07 -5.06
N LEU A 299 15.19 14.40 -5.15
CA LEU A 299 14.29 15.07 -6.06
C LEU A 299 14.55 14.63 -7.51
N SER A 300 13.49 14.24 -8.21
CA SER A 300 13.53 13.78 -9.61
C SER A 300 12.68 14.68 -10.50
N TYR A 301 13.02 14.80 -11.78
CA TYR A 301 12.18 15.51 -12.76
C TYR A 301 11.46 14.48 -13.64
N TRP A 302 10.14 14.65 -13.80
CA TRP A 302 9.28 13.62 -14.42
C TRP A 302 8.59 14.11 -15.68
N MET A 303 8.51 13.23 -16.68
CA MET A 303 7.91 13.49 -18.00
C MET A 303 6.81 12.46 -18.32
N ASP A 304 6.10 12.06 -17.26
CA ASP A 304 5.00 11.10 -17.21
C ASP A 304 3.65 11.74 -17.63
N ASN A 305 2.59 10.94 -17.78
CA ASN A 305 1.25 11.39 -18.13
C ASN A 305 0.68 12.37 -17.08
N GLY A 306 0.62 13.64 -17.48
CA GLY A 306 0.29 14.79 -16.65
C GLY A 306 1.40 15.84 -16.64
N ALA A 307 2.65 15.47 -16.95
CA ALA A 307 3.77 16.39 -17.14
C ALA A 307 3.59 17.27 -18.38
N TYR A 308 4.36 18.36 -18.45
CA TYR A 308 4.41 19.23 -19.62
C TYR A 308 4.97 18.50 -20.85
N TYR A 309 6.15 17.88 -20.75
CA TYR A 309 6.84 17.22 -21.87
C TYR A 309 6.37 15.77 -22.12
N TYR A 310 5.12 15.46 -21.82
CA TYR A 310 4.52 14.18 -22.18
C TYR A 310 4.04 14.23 -23.63
N TRP A 311 4.69 13.47 -24.53
CA TRP A 311 4.41 13.47 -25.98
C TRP A 311 4.57 14.83 -26.69
N ILE A 312 5.35 15.76 -26.12
CA ILE A 312 5.67 17.07 -26.69
C ILE A 312 7.11 17.48 -26.35
N THR A 313 7.74 18.23 -27.25
CA THR A 313 9.11 18.78 -27.13
C THR A 313 9.09 20.30 -27.21
N GLU A 314 10.23 20.95 -26.97
CA GLU A 314 10.39 22.35 -27.36
C GLU A 314 10.28 22.50 -28.89
N ASP A 315 9.79 23.64 -29.35
CA ASP A 315 9.46 23.87 -30.76
C ASP A 315 10.67 23.62 -31.67
N GLY A 316 10.48 22.73 -32.66
CA GLY A 316 11.52 22.38 -33.64
C GLY A 316 12.67 21.51 -33.09
N LYS A 317 12.55 21.00 -31.86
CA LYS A 317 13.59 20.17 -31.22
C LYS A 317 13.17 18.71 -31.06
N THR A 318 14.19 17.86 -31.01
CA THR A 318 14.07 16.45 -30.58
C THR A 318 13.92 16.35 -29.05
N TYR A 319 13.55 15.18 -28.54
CA TYR A 319 13.56 14.92 -27.09
C TYR A 319 14.96 15.01 -26.51
N GLN A 320 15.97 14.51 -27.25
CA GLN A 320 17.36 14.65 -26.85
C GLN A 320 17.73 16.11 -26.58
N GLU A 321 17.44 17.02 -27.51
CA GLU A 321 17.75 18.45 -27.35
C GLU A 321 16.92 19.09 -26.23
N THR A 322 15.62 18.77 -26.18
CA THR A 322 14.71 19.28 -25.14
C THR A 322 15.20 18.88 -23.74
N ILE A 323 15.63 17.63 -23.53
CA ILE A 323 16.15 17.18 -22.23
C ILE A 323 17.45 17.90 -21.86
N MET A 324 18.31 18.19 -22.84
CA MET A 324 19.52 18.98 -22.58
C MET A 324 19.17 20.40 -22.13
N ASP A 325 18.17 21.03 -22.75
CA ASP A 325 17.67 22.34 -22.32
C ASP A 325 17.05 22.28 -20.91
N ILE A 326 16.28 21.22 -20.61
CA ILE A 326 15.69 20.99 -19.27
C ILE A 326 16.80 20.93 -18.21
N VAL A 327 17.87 20.17 -18.45
CA VAL A 327 18.99 20.02 -17.50
C VAL A 327 19.78 21.33 -17.36
N GLU A 328 19.92 22.11 -18.43
CA GLU A 328 20.48 23.46 -18.34
C GLU A 328 19.60 24.38 -17.47
N ASP A 329 18.28 24.30 -17.63
CA ASP A 329 17.32 25.08 -16.85
C ASP A 329 17.39 24.78 -15.36
N PHE A 330 17.65 23.52 -14.98
CA PHE A 330 17.87 23.13 -13.58
C PHE A 330 19.05 23.90 -12.97
N SER A 331 20.14 24.01 -13.71
CA SER A 331 21.35 24.72 -13.26
C SER A 331 21.10 26.22 -13.17
N LYS A 332 20.44 26.78 -14.20
CA LYS A 332 20.08 28.20 -14.26
C LYS A 332 19.18 28.64 -13.10
N HIS A 333 18.22 27.81 -12.73
CA HIS A 333 17.28 28.07 -11.63
C HIS A 333 17.71 27.44 -10.30
N GLN A 334 18.89 26.82 -10.24
CA GLN A 334 19.43 26.18 -9.02
C GLN A 334 18.43 25.21 -8.38
N ILE A 335 17.79 24.37 -9.19
CA ILE A 335 16.89 23.30 -8.74
C ILE A 335 17.67 21.98 -8.75
N PRO A 336 17.86 21.31 -7.61
CA PRO A 336 18.82 20.22 -7.49
C PRO A 336 18.22 18.86 -7.87
N PHE A 337 17.69 18.73 -9.09
CA PHE A 337 17.24 17.43 -9.59
C PHE A 337 18.40 16.44 -9.70
N ARG A 338 18.18 15.20 -9.26
CA ARG A 338 19.20 14.13 -9.23
C ARG A 338 18.88 12.93 -10.13
N SER A 339 17.72 12.95 -10.78
CA SER A 339 17.30 11.91 -11.74
C SER A 339 16.23 12.44 -12.68
N LEU A 340 16.06 11.74 -13.80
CA LEU A 340 15.03 11.99 -14.81
C LEU A 340 14.10 10.77 -14.92
N GLN A 341 12.81 10.97 -15.17
CA GLN A 341 11.90 9.90 -15.59
C GLN A 341 11.56 10.05 -17.08
N TYR A 342 11.65 8.96 -17.83
CA TYR A 342 11.25 8.86 -19.24
C TYR A 342 10.06 7.91 -19.39
N ASP A 343 8.98 8.43 -19.97
CA ASP A 343 7.73 7.70 -20.10
C ASP A 343 7.60 6.92 -21.42
N SER A 344 6.43 6.35 -21.69
CA SER A 344 6.03 5.60 -22.88
C SER A 344 6.39 6.20 -24.26
N TRP A 345 6.78 7.47 -24.30
CA TRP A 345 7.21 8.17 -25.50
C TRP A 345 8.69 7.98 -25.86
N TRP A 346 9.54 7.31 -25.07
CA TRP A 346 10.97 7.22 -25.42
C TRP A 346 11.32 6.02 -26.33
N TYR A 347 10.60 4.90 -26.22
CA TYR A 347 10.93 3.64 -26.90
C TYR A 347 9.96 3.30 -28.06
N GLY A 348 10.28 2.21 -28.78
CA GLY A 348 9.53 1.74 -29.95
C GLY A 348 8.24 1.04 -29.54
N ALA A 349 7.13 1.77 -29.48
CA ALA A 349 5.78 1.21 -29.25
C ALA A 349 4.96 1.00 -30.56
N GLN A 350 5.57 1.19 -31.72
CA GLN A 350 4.85 1.32 -33.00
C GLN A 350 5.26 0.28 -34.04
N ARG A 351 5.01 -1.03 -33.82
CA ARG A 351 4.94 -2.04 -34.91
C ARG A 351 3.96 -3.22 -34.67
N GLY A 352 2.93 -3.05 -33.84
CA GLY A 352 1.93 -4.13 -33.64
C GLY A 352 0.53 -3.69 -33.18
N PHE A 353 -0.27 -4.68 -32.79
CA PHE A 353 -1.69 -4.50 -32.42
C PHE A 353 -1.76 -3.79 -31.05
N ARG A 354 -2.39 -2.61 -30.99
CA ARG A 354 -2.68 -1.85 -29.74
C ARG A 354 -1.49 -1.23 -28.97
N GLN A 355 -0.40 -0.83 -29.64
CA GLN A 355 0.66 0.03 -29.04
C GLN A 355 1.52 -0.63 -27.92
N GLY A 356 1.75 -1.95 -27.98
CA GLY A 356 2.63 -2.65 -27.05
C GLY A 356 4.11 -2.29 -27.24
N CYS A 357 4.94 -2.65 -26.26
CA CYS A 357 6.39 -2.49 -26.36
C CYS A 357 6.97 -3.47 -27.40
N PHE A 358 7.41 -2.95 -28.54
CA PHE A 358 8.01 -3.74 -29.61
C PHE A 358 9.52 -3.89 -29.40
N GLU A 359 10.19 -2.79 -29.06
CA GLU A 359 11.62 -2.73 -28.76
C GLU A 359 11.88 -1.72 -27.64
N TRP A 360 12.73 -2.11 -26.68
CA TRP A 360 13.05 -1.33 -25.49
C TRP A 360 14.57 -1.25 -25.34
N ASP A 361 15.21 -0.38 -26.15
CA ASP A 361 16.67 -0.24 -26.17
C ASP A 361 17.07 1.23 -26.26
N GLY A 362 17.56 1.77 -25.14
CA GLY A 362 18.05 3.15 -25.04
C GLY A 362 19.41 3.39 -25.70
N ASN A 363 20.14 2.35 -26.09
CA ASN A 363 21.46 2.49 -26.71
C ASN A 363 21.38 2.71 -28.24
N LYS A 364 20.20 2.55 -28.84
CA LYS A 364 20.01 2.75 -30.27
C LYS A 364 19.60 4.20 -30.59
N PRO A 365 20.25 4.85 -31.58
CA PRO A 365 19.75 6.08 -32.16
C PRO A 365 18.31 5.94 -32.66
N SER A 366 17.51 6.99 -32.51
CA SER A 366 16.15 7.10 -33.02
C SER A 366 15.83 8.55 -33.41
N ASP A 367 14.70 8.79 -34.06
CA ASP A 367 14.26 10.16 -34.41
C ASP A 367 14.08 11.04 -33.15
N ARG A 368 13.73 10.44 -32.01
CA ARG A 368 13.57 11.13 -30.72
C ARG A 368 14.92 11.37 -30.03
N PHE A 369 15.85 10.44 -30.23
CA PHE A 369 17.20 10.45 -29.65
C PHE A 369 18.27 10.14 -30.71
N PRO A 370 18.63 11.12 -31.56
CA PRO A 370 19.55 10.88 -32.68
C PRO A 370 20.93 10.35 -32.28
N GLN A 371 21.35 10.57 -31.03
CA GLN A 371 22.61 10.06 -30.48
C GLN A 371 22.41 9.02 -29.36
N SER A 372 21.20 8.48 -29.18
CA SER A 372 20.78 7.54 -28.13
C SER A 372 20.67 8.13 -26.71
N LEU A 373 20.03 7.40 -25.80
CA LEU A 373 19.97 7.74 -24.38
C LEU A 373 21.34 7.61 -23.69
N GLU A 374 22.22 6.74 -24.18
CA GLU A 374 23.58 6.62 -23.64
C GLU A 374 24.36 7.93 -23.78
N TYR A 375 24.19 8.62 -24.90
CA TYR A 375 24.79 9.95 -25.09
C TYR A 375 24.22 10.96 -24.10
N VAL A 376 22.89 11.00 -23.93
CA VAL A 376 22.23 11.90 -22.98
C VAL A 376 22.75 11.64 -21.57
N PHE A 377 22.80 10.38 -21.14
CA PHE A 377 23.32 10.03 -19.81
C PHE A 377 24.79 10.41 -19.64
N LYS A 378 25.65 10.19 -20.64
CA LYS A 378 27.05 10.62 -20.59
C LYS A 378 27.21 12.14 -20.48
N LYS A 379 26.26 12.91 -21.00
CA LYS A 379 26.27 14.37 -20.94
C LYS A 379 25.69 14.93 -19.65
N THR A 380 24.62 14.35 -19.14
CA THR A 380 23.91 14.87 -17.96
C THR A 380 24.40 14.25 -16.66
N GLY A 381 24.87 13.00 -16.70
CA GLY A 381 25.23 12.21 -15.52
C GLY A 381 24.03 11.82 -14.63
N LEU A 382 22.80 12.09 -15.07
CA LEU A 382 21.59 11.87 -14.26
C LEU A 382 21.05 10.44 -14.44
N PRO A 383 20.90 9.66 -13.35
CA PRO A 383 20.15 8.42 -13.36
C PRO A 383 18.75 8.54 -13.95
N ILE A 384 18.30 7.46 -14.59
CA ILE A 384 17.02 7.42 -15.29
C ILE A 384 16.08 6.40 -14.64
N THR A 385 14.84 6.84 -14.43
CA THR A 385 13.66 5.97 -14.31
C THR A 385 13.04 5.81 -15.69
N ALA A 386 12.83 4.58 -16.16
CA ALA A 386 12.25 4.35 -17.47
C ALA A 386 11.01 3.46 -17.39
N HIS A 387 9.93 3.96 -17.98
CA HIS A 387 8.66 3.28 -18.11
C HIS A 387 8.71 2.14 -19.14
N ASN A 388 7.93 1.08 -18.90
CA ASN A 388 7.52 0.09 -19.88
C ASN A 388 6.06 -0.35 -19.71
N LYS A 389 5.36 -0.61 -20.82
CA LYS A 389 4.00 -1.20 -20.84
C LYS A 389 4.07 -2.73 -20.85
N PHE A 390 2.97 -3.34 -21.30
CA PHE A 390 2.95 -4.71 -21.82
C PHE A 390 3.81 -4.86 -23.09
N TRP A 391 4.28 -6.07 -23.36
CA TRP A 391 5.07 -6.40 -24.54
C TRP A 391 4.17 -6.70 -25.74
N ASP A 392 4.56 -6.19 -26.91
CA ASP A 392 3.88 -6.50 -28.16
C ASP A 392 4.10 -7.98 -28.52
N ILE A 393 3.10 -8.65 -29.08
CA ILE A 393 3.25 -10.04 -29.52
C ILE A 393 4.43 -10.22 -30.50
N LYS A 394 4.70 -9.21 -31.34
CA LYS A 394 5.77 -9.23 -32.34
C LYS A 394 7.08 -8.62 -31.85
N THR A 395 7.28 -8.49 -30.54
CA THR A 395 8.51 -7.90 -30.01
C THR A 395 9.76 -8.55 -30.62
N VAL A 396 10.77 -7.73 -30.91
CA VAL A 396 12.05 -8.17 -31.53
C VAL A 396 12.82 -9.16 -30.66
N TYR A 397 12.43 -9.32 -29.41
CA TYR A 397 13.10 -10.19 -28.44
C TYR A 397 12.59 -11.64 -28.48
N ALA A 398 11.36 -11.88 -28.95
CA ALA A 398 10.75 -13.20 -28.96
C ALA A 398 11.33 -14.09 -30.07
N LYS A 399 11.62 -15.36 -29.76
CA LYS A 399 12.14 -16.36 -30.74
C LYS A 399 11.27 -16.51 -31.97
N GLU A 400 9.96 -16.44 -31.79
CA GLU A 400 8.96 -16.55 -32.87
C GLU A 400 9.08 -15.43 -33.91
N TYR A 401 9.74 -14.32 -33.55
CA TYR A 401 9.96 -13.15 -34.41
C TYR A 401 11.45 -12.85 -34.64
N GLY A 402 12.32 -13.85 -34.46
CA GLY A 402 13.75 -13.76 -34.77
C GLY A 402 14.63 -13.27 -33.61
N GLY A 403 14.06 -13.09 -32.42
CA GLY A 403 14.81 -12.81 -31.18
C GLY A 403 15.40 -14.07 -30.54
N GLU A 404 16.01 -13.90 -29.36
CA GLU A 404 16.73 -14.99 -28.68
C GLU A 404 15.96 -15.59 -27.49
N TYR A 405 14.86 -14.98 -27.07
CA TYR A 405 14.26 -15.23 -25.76
C TYR A 405 12.88 -15.90 -25.86
N ASN A 406 12.56 -16.69 -24.85
CA ASN A 406 11.23 -17.29 -24.74
C ASN A 406 10.22 -16.24 -24.28
N PHE A 407 9.12 -16.13 -25.02
CA PHE A 407 7.97 -15.31 -24.65
C PHE A 407 6.71 -16.17 -24.68
N VAL A 408 5.82 -15.96 -23.71
CA VAL A 408 4.45 -16.48 -23.80
C VAL A 408 3.66 -15.52 -24.67
N LEU A 409 3.03 -16.03 -25.72
CA LEU A 409 2.29 -15.24 -26.70
C LEU A 409 0.78 -15.40 -26.50
N ASP A 410 0.04 -14.31 -26.65
CA ASP A 410 -1.43 -14.31 -26.70
C ASP A 410 -1.89 -13.64 -27.99
N SER A 411 -2.13 -14.46 -29.01
CA SER A 411 -2.55 -14.00 -30.34
C SER A 411 -3.93 -13.35 -30.34
N PHE A 412 -4.77 -13.62 -29.34
CA PHE A 412 -6.10 -13.02 -29.27
C PHE A 412 -6.01 -11.55 -28.84
N THR A 413 -5.12 -11.25 -27.89
CA THR A 413 -4.97 -9.89 -27.35
C THR A 413 -3.87 -9.09 -28.04
N GLY A 414 -2.97 -9.78 -28.76
CA GLY A 414 -1.80 -9.16 -29.41
C GLY A 414 -0.68 -8.84 -28.42
N LYS A 415 -0.71 -9.42 -27.22
CA LYS A 415 0.29 -9.20 -26.16
C LYS A 415 1.22 -10.40 -26.03
N SER A 416 2.38 -10.16 -25.43
CA SER A 416 3.30 -11.21 -25.01
C SER A 416 3.82 -10.95 -23.60
N LEU A 417 4.48 -11.94 -23.01
CA LEU A 417 5.12 -11.86 -21.70
C LEU A 417 6.48 -12.57 -21.74
N PRO A 418 7.58 -11.92 -21.34
CA PRO A 418 8.87 -12.59 -21.23
C PRO A 418 8.82 -13.70 -20.18
N ASP A 419 9.25 -14.91 -20.55
CA ASP A 419 9.33 -16.07 -19.64
C ASP A 419 10.74 -16.68 -19.67
N ASP A 420 11.73 -15.81 -19.56
CA ASP A 420 13.15 -16.15 -19.60
C ASP A 420 13.95 -15.23 -18.65
N GLN A 421 14.69 -15.81 -17.70
CA GLN A 421 15.55 -15.03 -16.80
C GLN A 421 16.65 -14.31 -17.59
N LYS A 422 17.18 -14.92 -18.66
CA LYS A 422 18.25 -14.33 -19.47
C LYS A 422 17.78 -13.04 -20.15
N PHE A 423 16.52 -12.99 -20.57
CA PHE A 423 15.94 -11.77 -21.15
C PHE A 423 16.06 -10.59 -20.19
N TRP A 424 15.58 -10.77 -18.95
CA TRP A 424 15.64 -9.70 -17.94
C TRP A 424 17.08 -9.33 -17.58
N ASP A 425 17.95 -10.33 -17.49
CA ASP A 425 19.35 -10.09 -17.18
C ASP A 425 20.04 -9.22 -18.25
N ASP A 426 19.80 -9.52 -19.53
CA ASP A 426 20.40 -8.78 -20.65
C ASP A 426 19.75 -7.42 -20.83
N LEU A 427 18.42 -7.33 -20.67
CA LEU A 427 17.67 -6.08 -20.76
C LEU A 427 18.18 -5.06 -19.73
N PHE A 428 18.36 -5.47 -18.47
CA PHE A 428 18.83 -4.58 -17.42
C PHE A 428 20.33 -4.31 -17.48
N LEU A 429 21.16 -5.28 -17.83
CA LEU A 429 22.57 -5.03 -18.12
C LEU A 429 22.73 -3.96 -19.21
N ASN A 430 21.98 -4.09 -20.31
CA ASN A 430 21.96 -3.10 -21.39
C ASN A 430 21.40 -1.76 -20.90
N GLY A 431 20.34 -1.80 -20.08
CA GLY A 431 19.73 -0.68 -19.36
C GLY A 431 20.74 0.19 -18.62
N THR A 432 21.60 -0.43 -17.83
CA THR A 432 22.57 0.30 -16.99
C THR A 432 23.54 1.17 -17.79
N ARG A 433 23.81 0.84 -19.06
CA ARG A 433 24.74 1.58 -19.94
C ARG A 433 24.26 2.98 -20.25
N TRP A 434 22.95 3.14 -20.45
CA TRP A 434 22.33 4.43 -20.69
C TRP A 434 21.77 5.08 -19.42
N GLY A 435 22.19 4.63 -18.22
CA GLY A 435 21.89 5.32 -16.97
C GLY A 435 20.63 4.85 -16.23
N LEU A 436 19.98 3.77 -16.70
CA LEU A 436 18.83 3.20 -16.02
C LEU A 436 19.18 2.81 -14.57
N ARG A 437 18.36 3.25 -13.63
CA ARG A 437 18.43 2.86 -12.20
C ARG A 437 17.10 2.37 -11.65
N THR A 438 15.99 2.83 -12.22
CA THR A 438 14.67 2.36 -11.84
C THR A 438 13.89 1.97 -13.09
N TYR A 439 13.36 0.74 -13.12
CA TYR A 439 12.46 0.29 -14.17
C TYR A 439 11.02 0.38 -13.65
N GLU A 440 10.19 1.15 -14.35
CA GLU A 440 8.76 1.25 -14.07
C GLU A 440 8.01 0.24 -14.93
N GLN A 441 7.45 -0.79 -14.28
CA GLN A 441 6.49 -1.67 -14.92
C GLN A 441 5.09 -1.08 -14.78
N ASP A 442 4.62 -0.50 -15.87
CA ASP A 442 3.28 0.06 -15.98
C ASP A 442 2.32 -0.95 -16.66
N TRP A 443 1.04 -0.58 -16.70
CA TRP A 443 -0.04 -1.36 -17.32
C TRP A 443 -0.16 -2.77 -16.73
N LEU A 444 0.21 -2.94 -15.45
CA LEU A 444 0.13 -4.24 -14.77
C LEU A 444 -1.30 -4.80 -14.76
N ASN A 445 -2.30 -3.94 -14.57
CA ASN A 445 -3.70 -4.31 -14.72
C ASN A 445 -4.03 -4.79 -16.13
N HIS A 446 -3.66 -4.05 -17.18
CA HIS A 446 -3.91 -4.42 -18.57
C HIS A 446 -3.17 -5.69 -18.98
N GLN A 447 -1.92 -5.84 -18.54
CA GLN A 447 -1.15 -7.06 -18.74
C GLN A 447 -1.80 -8.24 -18.02
N THR A 448 -2.49 -8.05 -16.89
CA THR A 448 -3.16 -9.15 -16.19
C THR A 448 -4.54 -9.47 -16.78
N PHE A 449 -5.41 -8.48 -16.92
CA PHE A 449 -6.80 -8.66 -17.37
C PHE A 449 -6.92 -8.97 -18.85
N ASP A 450 -6.07 -8.39 -19.69
CA ASP A 450 -6.09 -8.62 -21.15
C ASP A 450 -4.91 -9.47 -21.63
N PHE A 451 -4.48 -10.44 -20.81
CA PHE A 451 -3.56 -11.50 -21.23
C PHE A 451 -3.98 -12.83 -20.59
N THR A 452 -4.71 -13.63 -21.35
CA THR A 452 -5.33 -14.86 -20.85
C THR A 452 -4.33 -15.81 -20.15
N PRO A 453 -3.08 -15.99 -20.62
CA PRO A 453 -2.12 -16.87 -19.95
C PRO A 453 -1.85 -16.52 -18.49
N LEU A 454 -1.90 -15.24 -18.08
CA LEU A 454 -1.69 -14.85 -16.68
C LEU A 454 -2.88 -15.19 -15.78
N MET A 455 -4.07 -15.34 -16.33
CA MET A 455 -5.27 -15.77 -15.60
C MET A 455 -5.49 -17.29 -15.66
N ALA A 456 -4.76 -18.01 -16.50
CA ALA A 456 -4.92 -19.44 -16.73
C ALA A 456 -3.72 -20.30 -16.28
N ASN A 457 -2.53 -19.71 -16.10
CA ASN A 457 -1.34 -20.43 -15.67
C ASN A 457 -1.03 -20.14 -14.21
N ILE A 458 -1.04 -21.20 -13.39
CA ILE A 458 -0.86 -21.12 -11.92
C ILE A 458 0.50 -20.55 -11.48
N SER A 459 1.51 -20.54 -12.36
CA SER A 459 2.88 -20.17 -12.00
C SER A 459 3.43 -18.97 -12.76
N LEU A 460 2.79 -18.59 -13.87
CA LEU A 460 3.36 -17.63 -14.83
C LEU A 460 3.55 -16.24 -14.20
N GLY A 461 2.52 -15.71 -13.52
CA GLY A 461 2.59 -14.37 -12.93
C GLY A 461 3.69 -14.23 -11.87
N LYS A 462 3.76 -15.21 -10.96
CA LYS A 462 4.82 -15.26 -9.94
C LYS A 462 6.21 -15.39 -10.57
N ARG A 463 6.36 -16.29 -11.56
CA ARG A 463 7.64 -16.51 -12.24
C ARG A 463 8.12 -15.27 -12.99
N TRP A 464 7.25 -14.64 -13.77
CA TRP A 464 7.54 -13.41 -14.53
C TRP A 464 8.04 -12.28 -13.62
N LEU A 465 7.29 -11.96 -12.56
CA LEU A 465 7.64 -10.85 -11.67
C LEU A 465 8.93 -11.16 -10.88
N LYS A 466 9.15 -12.41 -10.47
CA LYS A 466 10.41 -12.80 -9.81
C LYS A 466 11.60 -12.77 -10.75
N GLN A 467 11.44 -13.16 -12.02
CA GLN A 467 12.54 -13.07 -12.99
C GLN A 467 12.98 -11.63 -13.22
N MET A 468 12.02 -10.72 -13.39
CA MET A 468 12.25 -9.27 -13.45
C MET A 468 12.95 -8.76 -12.19
N GLY A 469 12.45 -9.14 -11.01
CA GLY A 469 13.02 -8.79 -9.72
C GLY A 469 14.47 -9.25 -9.50
N ASN A 470 14.75 -10.51 -9.84
CA ASN A 470 16.09 -11.09 -9.70
C ASN A 470 17.12 -10.36 -10.56
N ALA A 471 16.76 -10.02 -11.80
CA ALA A 471 17.62 -9.24 -12.68
C ALA A 471 17.87 -7.84 -12.11
N ALA A 472 16.83 -7.16 -11.60
CA ALA A 472 16.99 -5.82 -11.02
C ALA A 472 17.97 -5.84 -9.84
N LEU A 473 17.85 -6.81 -8.92
CA LEU A 473 18.81 -6.98 -7.83
C LEU A 473 20.23 -7.25 -8.32
N LYS A 474 20.38 -8.13 -9.32
CA LYS A 474 21.68 -8.49 -9.89
C LYS A 474 22.43 -7.28 -10.46
N TYR A 475 21.72 -6.30 -11.01
CA TYR A 475 22.30 -5.09 -11.60
C TYR A 475 22.13 -3.83 -10.75
N ASN A 476 21.81 -3.98 -9.45
CA ASN A 476 21.64 -2.88 -8.50
C ASN A 476 20.66 -1.80 -8.99
N MET A 477 19.51 -2.27 -9.49
CA MET A 477 18.39 -1.46 -9.94
C MET A 477 17.18 -1.65 -9.03
N THR A 478 16.27 -0.68 -9.05
CA THR A 478 14.97 -0.77 -8.38
C THR A 478 13.83 -0.88 -9.39
N LEU A 479 12.67 -1.31 -8.90
CA LEU A 479 11.44 -1.47 -9.65
C LEU A 479 10.34 -0.60 -9.06
N GLN A 480 9.60 0.07 -9.94
CA GLN A 480 8.35 0.75 -9.63
C GLN A 480 7.19 -0.02 -10.26
N TYR A 481 6.13 -0.24 -9.50
CA TYR A 481 4.88 -0.77 -10.04
C TYR A 481 3.88 0.34 -10.30
N CYS A 482 3.30 0.35 -11.51
CA CYS A 482 2.25 1.27 -11.91
C CYS A 482 1.03 0.52 -12.45
N MET A 483 -0.16 1.12 -12.25
CA MET A 483 -1.47 0.51 -12.48
C MET A 483 -1.60 -0.87 -11.83
N SER A 484 -0.92 -1.08 -10.70
CA SER A 484 -0.81 -2.39 -10.06
C SER A 484 -2.10 -2.79 -9.36
N LEU A 485 -2.57 -4.01 -9.62
CA LEU A 485 -3.56 -4.68 -8.76
C LEU A 485 -2.97 -5.05 -7.39
N SER A 486 -3.83 -5.26 -6.39
CA SER A 486 -3.43 -5.68 -5.04
C SER A 486 -2.56 -6.94 -5.01
N ARG A 487 -2.78 -7.90 -5.92
CA ARG A 487 -1.93 -9.09 -6.06
C ARG A 487 -0.48 -8.78 -6.40
N HIS A 488 -0.21 -7.74 -7.20
CA HIS A 488 1.14 -7.31 -7.53
C HIS A 488 1.82 -6.67 -6.31
N VAL A 489 1.07 -5.86 -5.57
CA VAL A 489 1.53 -5.25 -4.32
C VAL A 489 1.93 -6.32 -3.31
N LEU A 490 1.10 -7.35 -3.13
CA LEU A 490 1.43 -8.49 -2.27
C LEU A 490 2.60 -9.31 -2.82
N GLN A 491 2.66 -9.54 -4.13
CA GLN A 491 3.77 -10.27 -4.76
C GLN A 491 5.14 -9.58 -4.56
N SER A 492 5.16 -8.26 -4.32
CA SER A 492 6.37 -7.51 -3.94
C SER A 492 7.02 -8.01 -2.64
N LEU A 493 6.29 -8.75 -1.80
CA LEU A 493 6.84 -9.39 -0.60
C LEU A 493 7.95 -10.40 -0.92
N GLU A 494 7.93 -10.99 -2.11
CA GLU A 494 8.98 -11.89 -2.60
C GLU A 494 9.97 -11.22 -3.56
N ILE A 495 9.87 -9.89 -3.75
CA ILE A 495 10.65 -9.16 -4.76
C ILE A 495 11.25 -7.90 -4.13
N GLU A 496 12.44 -8.04 -3.54
CA GLU A 496 13.15 -6.96 -2.85
C GLU A 496 13.43 -5.74 -3.75
N ALA A 497 13.60 -5.93 -5.06
CA ALA A 497 13.84 -4.82 -5.98
C ALA A 497 12.63 -3.87 -6.12
N VAL A 498 11.41 -4.29 -5.78
CA VAL A 498 10.23 -3.40 -5.82
C VAL A 498 10.24 -2.52 -4.58
N THR A 499 10.51 -1.25 -4.80
CA THR A 499 10.71 -0.24 -3.74
C THR A 499 9.55 0.71 -3.59
N GLN A 500 8.75 0.86 -4.65
CA GLN A 500 7.69 1.85 -4.72
C GLN A 500 6.55 1.44 -5.66
N VAL A 501 5.38 2.05 -5.44
CA VAL A 501 4.16 1.77 -6.21
C VAL A 501 3.30 3.04 -6.34
N ARG A 502 2.70 3.25 -7.52
CA ARG A 502 1.72 4.32 -7.71
C ARG A 502 0.42 3.99 -6.97
N VAL A 503 -0.05 4.92 -6.13
CA VAL A 503 -1.22 4.72 -5.25
C VAL A 503 -2.41 5.61 -5.60
N THR A 504 -2.32 6.31 -6.73
CA THR A 504 -3.38 7.17 -7.28
C THR A 504 -3.37 7.07 -8.80
N ASN A 505 -4.43 7.55 -9.46
CA ASN A 505 -4.51 7.56 -10.93
C ASN A 505 -3.52 8.55 -11.57
N ASP A 506 -3.39 8.54 -12.89
CA ASP A 506 -2.51 9.46 -13.61
C ASP A 506 -2.90 10.91 -13.30
N TYR A 507 -1.90 11.78 -13.14
CA TYR A 507 -2.13 13.20 -12.84
C TYR A 507 -3.01 13.88 -13.90
N ALA A 508 -2.88 13.47 -15.17
CA ALA A 508 -3.72 13.97 -16.25
C ALA A 508 -5.23 13.72 -16.07
N THR A 509 -5.62 12.72 -15.28
CA THR A 509 -7.03 12.38 -15.06
C THR A 509 -7.78 13.43 -14.23
N ASN A 510 -7.06 14.27 -13.49
CA ASN A 510 -7.64 15.40 -12.75
C ASN A 510 -8.48 16.29 -13.68
N TRP A 511 -7.98 16.57 -14.88
CA TRP A 511 -8.66 17.41 -15.87
C TRP A 511 -9.46 16.63 -16.90
N GLN A 512 -8.99 15.44 -17.32
CA GLN A 512 -9.70 14.66 -18.35
C GLN A 512 -11.04 14.10 -17.84
N TYR A 513 -11.11 13.75 -16.55
CA TYR A 513 -12.25 13.02 -15.97
C TYR A 513 -12.74 13.60 -14.63
N GLY A 514 -12.24 14.77 -14.21
CA GLY A 514 -12.58 15.36 -12.92
C GLY A 514 -12.02 14.58 -11.72
N GLY A 515 -10.89 13.89 -11.91
CA GLY A 515 -10.22 13.11 -10.86
C GLY A 515 -9.80 13.96 -9.65
N GLN A 516 -9.63 13.29 -8.51
CA GLN A 516 -9.07 13.88 -7.28
C GLN A 516 -7.83 13.09 -6.87
N GLN A 517 -6.85 13.08 -7.77
CA GLN A 517 -5.65 12.26 -7.71
C GLN A 517 -4.86 12.45 -6.41
N TRP A 518 -4.94 13.61 -5.76
CA TRP A 518 -4.28 13.86 -4.48
C TRP A 518 -4.77 12.94 -3.35
N ARG A 519 -5.98 12.35 -3.42
CA ARG A 519 -6.58 11.52 -2.34
C ARG A 519 -5.97 10.13 -2.21
N LEU A 520 -4.81 10.07 -1.56
CA LEU A 520 -3.99 8.86 -1.40
C LEU A 520 -4.00 8.25 0.02
N GLY A 521 -4.71 8.87 0.97
CA GLY A 521 -4.59 8.53 2.39
C GLY A 521 -4.89 7.06 2.71
N VAL A 522 -5.86 6.43 2.03
CA VAL A 522 -6.23 5.03 2.29
C VAL A 522 -5.33 4.05 1.55
N SER A 523 -5.01 4.29 0.27
CA SER A 523 -4.10 3.42 -0.50
C SER A 523 -2.67 3.45 0.03
N SER A 524 -2.27 4.54 0.69
CA SER A 524 -0.99 4.63 1.41
C SER A 524 -0.91 3.70 2.61
N ILE A 525 -2.03 3.36 3.26
CA ILE A 525 -2.04 2.38 4.36
C ILE A 525 -1.59 1.02 3.85
N PHE A 526 -2.16 0.56 2.72
CA PHE A 526 -1.88 -0.76 2.19
C PHE A 526 -0.45 -0.85 1.62
N SER A 527 -0.06 0.07 0.73
CA SER A 527 1.28 0.05 0.11
C SER A 527 2.41 0.18 1.15
N SER A 528 2.30 1.09 2.12
CA SER A 528 3.33 1.26 3.14
C SER A 528 3.42 0.08 4.11
N SER A 529 2.30 -0.61 4.38
CA SER A 529 2.30 -1.79 5.26
C SER A 529 3.15 -2.95 4.72
N VAL A 530 3.23 -3.12 3.40
CA VAL A 530 4.10 -4.12 2.76
C VAL A 530 5.50 -3.58 2.42
N GLY A 531 5.83 -2.41 2.99
CA GLY A 531 7.14 -1.77 2.89
C GLY A 531 7.47 -1.23 1.50
N LEU A 532 6.45 -0.77 0.77
CA LEU A 532 6.62 0.01 -0.46
C LEU A 532 6.42 1.49 -0.17
N MET A 533 7.22 2.33 -0.83
CA MET A 533 7.01 3.77 -0.83
C MET A 533 5.77 4.12 -1.70
N PRO A 534 4.72 4.74 -1.14
CA PRO A 534 3.58 5.21 -1.93
C PRO A 534 4.02 6.36 -2.84
N PHE A 535 3.72 6.27 -4.13
CA PHE A 535 3.97 7.33 -5.10
C PHE A 535 2.64 7.98 -5.51
N LYS A 536 2.52 9.31 -5.32
CA LYS A 536 1.34 10.08 -5.72
C LYS A 536 1.22 10.01 -7.24
N ASP A 537 2.02 10.80 -7.92
CA ASP A 537 2.33 10.85 -9.35
C ASP A 537 3.14 12.15 -9.59
N VAL A 538 3.48 12.43 -10.83
CA VAL A 538 3.89 13.75 -11.32
C VAL A 538 2.91 14.86 -10.88
N TYR A 539 3.41 16.09 -10.81
CA TYR A 539 2.57 17.28 -10.64
C TYR A 539 3.23 18.54 -11.21
N TRP A 540 2.44 19.60 -11.38
CA TRP A 540 2.95 20.94 -11.72
C TRP A 540 3.13 21.79 -10.47
N THR A 541 4.21 22.57 -10.47
CA THR A 541 4.56 23.49 -9.38
C THR A 541 4.11 24.92 -9.65
N SER A 542 3.81 25.26 -10.91
CA SER A 542 3.05 26.46 -11.27
C SER A 542 1.69 26.15 -11.88
N ALA A 543 0.71 27.00 -11.58
CA ALA A 543 -0.68 26.74 -11.91
C ALA A 543 -1.00 26.79 -13.41
N VAL A 544 -0.22 27.55 -14.17
CA VAL A 544 -0.41 27.75 -15.60
C VAL A 544 0.83 27.25 -16.32
N GLN A 545 0.64 26.23 -17.14
CA GLN A 545 1.66 25.69 -18.05
C GLN A 545 1.31 26.10 -19.48
N SER A 546 1.92 27.18 -19.97
CA SER A 546 1.60 27.72 -21.31
C SER A 546 2.01 26.74 -22.41
N GLY A 547 1.08 26.39 -23.29
CA GLY A 547 1.31 25.42 -24.37
C GLY A 547 1.29 23.95 -23.93
N ASN A 548 0.75 23.63 -22.74
CA ASN A 548 0.66 22.25 -22.28
C ASN A 548 -0.15 21.34 -23.25
N PRO A 549 0.15 20.04 -23.33
CA PRO A 549 -0.47 19.13 -24.29
C PRO A 549 -1.92 18.75 -23.95
N TYR A 550 -2.43 19.13 -22.77
CA TYR A 550 -3.80 18.83 -22.33
C TYR A 550 -4.82 19.92 -22.68
N GLY A 551 -4.34 21.08 -23.13
CA GLY A 551 -5.16 22.15 -23.68
C GLY A 551 -4.95 23.51 -22.99
N PRO A 552 -5.22 24.62 -23.71
CA PRO A 552 -4.87 25.98 -23.25
C PRO A 552 -5.68 26.47 -22.04
N LYS A 553 -6.78 25.79 -21.71
CA LYS A 553 -7.62 26.11 -20.54
C LYS A 553 -7.27 25.30 -19.30
N ILE A 554 -6.40 24.30 -19.43
CA ILE A 554 -6.01 23.46 -18.31
C ILE A 554 -5.07 24.25 -17.41
N ILE A 555 -5.51 24.41 -16.16
CA ILE A 555 -4.78 25.04 -15.07
C ILE A 555 -4.87 24.16 -13.84
N ASN A 556 -3.82 24.14 -13.01
CA ASN A 556 -3.86 23.52 -11.70
C ASN A 556 -3.75 24.57 -10.59
N PRO A 557 -4.86 25.00 -9.96
CA PRO A 557 -4.79 25.97 -8.86
C PRO A 557 -4.23 25.36 -7.56
N ASN A 558 -4.00 24.05 -7.50
CA ASN A 558 -3.72 23.31 -6.27
C ASN A 558 -2.25 22.82 -6.17
N THR A 559 -1.30 23.57 -6.73
CA THR A 559 0.11 23.15 -6.76
C THR A 559 0.73 22.97 -5.36
N GLU A 560 0.36 23.80 -4.38
CA GLU A 560 0.81 23.63 -2.99
C GLU A 560 0.28 22.32 -2.38
N LEU A 561 -0.98 21.96 -2.69
CA LEU A 561 -1.60 20.72 -2.24
C LEU A 561 -0.84 19.51 -2.83
N ASP A 562 -0.60 19.51 -4.14
CA ASP A 562 0.14 18.44 -4.81
C ASP A 562 1.56 18.28 -4.23
N SER A 563 2.24 19.40 -3.95
CA SER A 563 3.58 19.40 -3.36
C SER A 563 3.58 18.81 -1.94
N VAL A 564 2.68 19.26 -1.06
CA VAL A 564 2.64 18.77 0.33
C VAL A 564 2.21 17.31 0.38
N VAL A 565 1.19 16.88 -0.37
CA VAL A 565 0.75 15.48 -0.30
C VAL A 565 1.80 14.54 -0.87
N SER A 566 2.58 14.97 -1.87
CA SER A 566 3.67 14.17 -2.45
C SER A 566 4.77 13.89 -1.43
N ILE A 567 5.29 14.89 -0.71
CA ILE A 567 6.38 14.67 0.27
C ILE A 567 5.93 13.90 1.51
N LEU A 568 4.68 14.08 1.93
CA LEU A 568 4.15 13.38 3.09
C LEU A 568 3.96 11.88 2.82
N THR A 569 3.91 11.43 1.56
CA THR A 569 3.90 9.99 1.23
C THR A 569 5.20 9.27 1.64
N GLY A 570 6.32 9.99 1.77
CA GLY A 570 7.63 9.38 1.96
C GLY A 570 8.19 8.68 0.71
N GLY A 571 7.47 8.69 -0.41
CA GLY A 571 7.93 8.15 -1.69
C GLY A 571 8.56 9.19 -2.62
N PRO A 572 8.67 8.87 -3.92
CA PRO A 572 9.28 9.77 -4.89
C PRO A 572 8.50 11.06 -5.09
N ILE A 573 9.22 12.10 -5.50
CA ILE A 573 8.67 13.38 -5.89
C ILE A 573 9.18 13.75 -7.27
N GLY A 574 8.22 14.02 -8.16
CA GLY A 574 8.46 14.32 -9.56
C GLY A 574 7.67 15.53 -10.04
N PRO A 575 8.16 16.77 -9.92
CA PRO A 575 7.64 17.88 -10.69
C PRO A 575 7.86 17.65 -12.19
N GLY A 576 6.91 18.09 -13.01
CA GLY A 576 6.93 17.93 -14.47
C GLY A 576 6.55 19.20 -15.23
N ASP A 577 6.92 20.37 -14.70
CA ASP A 577 6.65 21.68 -15.32
C ASP A 577 7.49 21.92 -16.59
N LYS A 578 7.05 22.85 -17.45
CA LYS A 578 7.84 23.40 -18.56
C LYS A 578 9.10 24.10 -18.06
N ILE A 579 10.15 24.12 -18.89
CA ILE A 579 11.30 25.02 -18.77
C ILE A 579 10.83 26.45 -18.44
N GLY A 580 11.46 27.08 -17.44
CA GLY A 580 11.17 28.45 -17.02
C GLY A 580 9.85 28.64 -16.23
N LEU A 581 9.03 27.59 -16.06
CA LEU A 581 7.77 27.65 -15.29
C LEU A 581 7.84 26.87 -13.95
N MET A 582 8.99 26.28 -13.62
CA MET A 582 9.20 25.60 -12.34
C MET A 582 9.19 26.59 -11.17
N ASN A 583 8.36 26.33 -10.16
CA ASN A 583 8.36 27.11 -8.92
C ASN A 583 9.40 26.56 -7.94
N ARG A 584 10.63 27.08 -8.02
CA ARG A 584 11.74 26.70 -7.12
C ARG A 584 11.35 26.76 -5.66
N THR A 585 10.74 27.87 -5.20
CA THR A 585 10.38 28.05 -3.80
C THR A 585 9.48 26.92 -3.29
N LEU A 586 8.51 26.51 -4.10
CA LEU A 586 7.63 25.39 -3.75
C LEU A 586 8.34 24.03 -3.76
N ILE A 587 9.21 23.80 -4.75
CA ILE A 587 10.02 22.56 -4.86
C ILE A 587 10.94 22.41 -3.65
N MET A 588 11.63 23.49 -3.25
CA MET A 588 12.59 23.47 -2.15
C MET A 588 11.94 23.30 -0.77
N LYS A 589 10.60 23.29 -0.66
CA LYS A 589 9.92 22.87 0.58
C LYS A 589 10.03 21.37 0.85
N SER A 590 10.31 20.58 -0.18
CA SER A 590 10.37 19.12 -0.13
C SER A 590 11.79 18.55 0.04
N CYS A 591 12.83 19.36 -0.17
CA CYS A 591 14.22 18.89 -0.17
C CYS A 591 15.22 19.92 0.39
N ASN A 592 16.44 19.47 0.68
CA ASN A 592 17.58 20.34 1.01
C ASN A 592 18.26 20.88 -0.27
N ASP A 593 19.31 21.70 -0.13
CA ASP A 593 19.99 22.34 -1.27
C ASP A 593 20.71 21.37 -2.24
N GLU A 594 20.92 20.09 -1.87
CA GLU A 594 21.39 19.05 -2.80
C GLU A 594 20.27 18.17 -3.37
N GLY A 595 19.01 18.47 -3.06
CA GLY A 595 17.85 17.71 -3.54
C GLY A 595 17.53 16.47 -2.71
N LEU A 596 18.16 16.26 -1.55
CA LEU A 596 17.79 15.19 -0.61
C LEU A 596 16.37 15.47 -0.10
N LEU A 597 15.46 14.52 -0.29
CA LEU A 597 14.07 14.67 0.13
C LEU A 597 13.98 14.66 1.67
N LEU A 598 13.27 15.65 2.23
CA LEU A 598 13.04 15.80 3.66
C LEU A 598 11.68 15.22 4.02
N LYS A 599 11.67 13.91 4.29
CA LYS A 599 10.46 13.07 4.39
C LYS A 599 10.12 12.79 5.86
N PRO A 600 8.87 12.40 6.18
CA PRO A 600 8.56 11.87 7.50
C PRO A 600 9.10 10.44 7.69
N SER A 601 9.09 9.92 8.92
CA SER A 601 9.46 8.53 9.21
C SER A 601 8.41 7.51 8.75
N LYS A 602 7.13 7.90 8.79
CA LYS A 602 6.00 7.07 8.32
C LYS A 602 5.32 7.77 7.13
N PRO A 603 4.96 7.08 6.04
CA PRO A 603 4.06 7.62 5.03
C PRO A 603 2.74 8.15 5.63
N VAL A 604 2.21 9.22 5.04
CA VAL A 604 0.91 9.78 5.41
C VAL A 604 -0.22 8.82 5.09
N THR A 605 -1.14 8.68 6.03
CA THR A 605 -2.26 7.75 5.95
C THR A 605 -3.53 8.39 6.47
N ALA A 606 -4.69 8.00 5.93
CA ALA A 606 -5.97 8.38 6.51
C ALA A 606 -6.06 7.91 7.97
N ILE A 607 -6.60 8.76 8.86
CA ILE A 607 -6.83 8.36 10.24
C ILE A 607 -7.97 7.32 10.29
N ASP A 608 -7.96 6.45 11.29
CA ASP A 608 -8.96 5.38 11.42
C ASP A 608 -10.39 5.94 11.45
N ALA A 609 -10.61 7.08 12.11
CA ALA A 609 -11.90 7.75 12.16
C ALA A 609 -12.45 8.13 10.76
N GLN A 610 -11.58 8.48 9.80
CA GLN A 610 -12.02 8.72 8.42
C GLN A 610 -12.59 7.45 7.80
N ILE A 611 -11.99 6.30 8.07
CA ILE A 611 -12.44 5.00 7.56
C ILE A 611 -13.74 4.58 8.26
N TYR A 612 -13.85 4.81 9.58
CA TYR A 612 -15.09 4.62 10.33
C TYR A 612 -16.24 5.45 9.75
N ALA A 613 -15.98 6.71 9.42
CA ALA A 613 -16.99 7.59 8.81
C ALA A 613 -17.48 7.07 7.45
N LYS A 614 -16.60 6.46 6.64
CA LYS A 614 -16.99 5.85 5.35
C LYS A 614 -17.87 4.61 5.54
N ALA A 615 -17.66 3.83 6.59
CA ALA A 615 -18.44 2.61 6.85
C ALA A 615 -19.74 2.86 7.63
N PHE A 616 -19.72 3.76 8.62
CA PHE A 616 -20.79 3.95 9.60
C PHE A 616 -21.49 5.31 9.53
N GLY A 617 -20.94 6.26 8.76
CA GLY A 617 -21.43 7.63 8.64
C GLY A 617 -20.66 8.64 9.50
N PHE A 618 -20.86 9.94 9.23
CA PHE A 618 -20.05 11.05 9.78
C PHE A 618 -20.19 11.29 11.29
N ALA A 619 -21.05 10.56 12.00
CA ALA A 619 -21.03 10.54 13.46
C ALA A 619 -19.77 9.88 14.03
N TYR A 620 -19.08 9.04 13.22
CA TYR A 620 -17.92 8.26 13.63
C TYR A 620 -16.57 8.88 13.17
N GLY A 621 -16.59 10.00 12.47
CA GLY A 621 -15.36 10.62 11.96
C GLY A 621 -15.61 11.81 11.01
N PRO A 622 -14.54 12.35 10.41
CA PRO A 622 -14.62 13.57 9.63
C PRO A 622 -15.40 13.39 8.32
N ASN A 623 -16.13 14.44 7.92
CA ASN A 623 -16.66 14.59 6.57
C ASN A 623 -15.64 15.36 5.71
N GLY A 624 -14.68 14.63 5.14
CA GLY A 624 -13.57 15.17 4.34
C GLY A 624 -12.34 14.26 4.44
N GLU A 625 -11.17 14.77 4.06
CA GLU A 625 -9.89 14.07 4.21
C GLU A 625 -9.15 14.59 5.45
N VAL A 626 -8.81 13.68 6.36
CA VAL A 626 -7.94 13.94 7.51
C VAL A 626 -6.91 12.82 7.60
N TRP A 627 -5.65 13.18 7.41
CA TRP A 627 -4.55 12.23 7.38
C TRP A 627 -3.49 12.60 8.41
N SER A 628 -2.71 11.60 8.79
CA SER A 628 -1.61 11.80 9.72
C SER A 628 -0.33 11.08 9.30
N THR A 629 0.78 11.68 9.71
CA THR A 629 2.15 11.15 9.62
C THR A 629 2.95 11.67 10.81
N TYR A 630 4.17 11.16 10.99
CA TYR A 630 5.10 11.61 12.01
C TYR A 630 6.55 11.35 11.61
N THR A 631 7.45 12.07 12.27
CA THR A 631 8.88 11.74 12.34
C THR A 631 9.22 11.25 13.74
N GLU A 632 10.08 10.23 13.81
CA GLU A 632 10.76 9.80 15.03
C GLU A 632 12.25 10.17 14.97
N ILE A 633 12.73 10.88 15.98
CA ILE A 633 14.16 11.17 16.19
C ILE A 633 14.50 10.83 17.64
N GLY A 634 15.25 9.74 17.84
CA GLY A 634 15.48 9.19 19.18
C GLY A 634 14.16 8.81 19.84
N ASN A 635 13.90 9.34 21.03
CA ASN A 635 12.66 9.08 21.78
C ASN A 635 11.56 10.14 21.57
N PHE A 636 11.73 11.03 20.57
CA PHE A 636 10.78 12.10 20.30
C PHE A 636 10.00 11.82 19.02
N THR A 637 8.69 12.05 19.09
CA THR A 637 7.75 11.92 17.97
C THR A 637 7.21 13.30 17.61
N PHE A 638 7.38 13.70 16.35
CA PHE A 638 6.88 14.96 15.80
C PHE A 638 5.78 14.66 14.80
N GLY A 639 4.54 15.04 15.12
CA GLY A 639 3.36 14.71 14.34
C GLY A 639 3.03 15.73 13.26
N ILE A 640 2.37 15.27 12.20
CA ILE A 640 1.79 16.11 11.16
C ILE A 640 0.36 15.64 10.92
N ILE A 641 -0.59 16.57 11.00
CA ILE A 641 -2.00 16.34 10.65
C ILE A 641 -2.34 17.18 9.42
N PHE A 642 -2.72 16.51 8.34
CA PHE A 642 -3.20 17.14 7.12
C PHE A 642 -4.73 17.05 7.07
N ALA A 643 -5.40 18.12 6.66
CA ALA A 643 -6.84 18.12 6.43
C ALA A 643 -7.24 18.96 5.21
N ALA A 644 -8.10 18.39 4.37
CA ALA A 644 -8.61 19.05 3.18
C ALA A 644 -10.02 18.56 2.84
N ASP A 645 -10.73 19.39 2.08
CA ASP A 645 -12.12 19.14 1.68
C ASP A 645 -13.07 18.85 2.86
N ILE A 646 -12.83 19.50 4.00
CA ILE A 646 -13.66 19.35 5.20
C ILE A 646 -15.01 20.05 4.97
N LYS A 647 -16.11 19.35 5.27
CA LYS A 647 -17.48 19.88 5.14
C LYS A 647 -18.10 20.25 6.47
N LEU A 648 -17.75 19.51 7.52
CA LEU A 648 -18.25 19.70 8.89
C LEU A 648 -17.06 19.74 9.84
N SER A 649 -17.13 20.65 10.82
CA SER A 649 -16.08 20.74 11.84
C SER A 649 -15.93 19.42 12.59
N TYR A 650 -14.69 19.04 12.84
CA TYR A 650 -14.35 17.78 13.49
C TYR A 650 -13.17 17.99 14.45
N ALA A 651 -13.32 17.54 15.69
CA ALA A 651 -12.27 17.59 16.70
C ALA A 651 -11.48 16.27 16.70
N ILE A 652 -10.19 16.36 16.42
CA ILE A 652 -9.26 15.24 16.41
C ILE A 652 -8.57 15.17 17.77
N PHE A 653 -8.86 14.13 18.54
CA PHE A 653 -8.24 13.89 19.85
C PHE A 653 -6.90 13.14 19.69
N PRO A 654 -5.96 13.27 20.64
CA PRO A 654 -4.64 12.63 20.57
C PRO A 654 -4.67 11.15 20.19
N GLU A 655 -5.62 10.39 20.71
CA GLU A 655 -5.76 8.95 20.47
C GLU A 655 -6.12 8.63 19.01
N GLN A 656 -6.67 9.60 18.28
CA GLN A 656 -7.08 9.48 16.88
C GLN A 656 -6.00 9.96 15.90
N MET A 657 -4.92 10.57 16.39
CA MET A 657 -3.87 11.15 15.54
C MET A 657 -2.98 10.09 14.89
N GLY A 658 -2.99 8.84 15.39
CA GLY A 658 -2.25 7.72 14.78
C GLY A 658 -0.74 7.74 15.07
N PHE A 659 -0.31 8.52 16.05
CA PHE A 659 1.05 8.57 16.61
C PHE A 659 1.02 8.95 18.09
N ASP A 660 2.12 8.69 18.79
CA ASP A 660 2.18 8.92 20.24
C ASP A 660 2.33 10.42 20.54
N VAL A 661 1.32 11.00 21.18
CA VAL A 661 1.30 12.40 21.59
C VAL A 661 1.72 12.48 23.06
N GLN A 662 2.89 13.03 23.33
CA GLN A 662 3.38 13.18 24.70
C GLN A 662 2.52 14.18 25.49
N ASN A 663 2.34 13.95 26.79
CA ASN A 663 1.58 14.88 27.64
C ASN A 663 2.23 16.28 27.62
N GLY A 664 1.42 17.32 27.46
CA GLY A 664 1.89 18.70 27.33
C GLY A 664 2.48 19.06 25.98
N SER A 665 2.30 18.24 24.93
CA SER A 665 2.68 18.61 23.55
C SER A 665 1.94 19.86 23.07
N PHE A 666 2.50 20.52 22.05
CA PHE A 666 1.93 21.71 21.42
C PHE A 666 1.66 21.44 19.94
N TYR A 667 0.74 22.21 19.37
CA TYR A 667 0.47 22.21 17.94
C TYR A 667 0.31 23.61 17.37
N TRP A 668 0.52 23.75 16.07
CA TRP A 668 0.29 24.98 15.32
C TRP A 668 -0.04 24.69 13.87
N ASN A 669 -0.70 25.64 13.19
CA ASN A 669 -0.95 25.56 11.76
C ASN A 669 0.24 26.12 10.98
N PHE A 670 0.63 25.46 9.88
CA PHE A 670 1.75 25.89 9.03
C PHE A 670 1.59 27.30 8.43
N ARG A 671 0.37 27.85 8.36
CA ARG A 671 0.12 29.22 7.91
C ARG A 671 0.12 30.24 9.05
N ASN A 672 0.14 29.81 10.32
CA ASN A 672 0.11 30.69 11.48
C ASN A 672 1.00 30.17 12.63
N PHE A 673 2.30 30.41 12.50
CA PHE A 673 3.31 30.07 13.51
C PHE A 673 3.26 30.93 14.79
N LYS A 674 2.44 31.99 14.81
CA LYS A 674 2.27 32.85 16.00
C LYS A 674 1.24 32.28 16.99
N SER A 675 0.44 31.31 16.55
CA SER A 675 -0.60 30.68 17.37
C SER A 675 -0.21 29.23 17.68
N ILE A 676 0.74 29.06 18.61
CA ILE A 676 1.17 27.75 19.10
C ILE A 676 0.40 27.44 20.38
N LEU A 677 -0.34 26.33 20.39
CA LEU A 677 -1.31 26.01 21.45
C LEU A 677 -1.00 24.64 22.08
N PRO A 678 -1.23 24.47 23.40
CA PRO A 678 -1.13 23.15 24.02
C PRO A 678 -2.19 22.22 23.42
N ILE A 679 -1.82 20.96 23.21
CA ILE A 679 -2.71 19.99 22.58
C ILE A 679 -3.75 19.48 23.59
N LYS A 680 -5.03 19.65 23.22
CA LYS A 680 -6.16 18.95 23.84
C LYS A 680 -6.93 18.17 22.77
N ASN A 681 -7.16 18.83 21.65
CA ASN A 681 -7.58 18.29 20.37
C ASN A 681 -7.11 19.27 19.28
N ILE A 682 -7.18 18.84 18.02
CA ILE A 682 -7.05 19.72 16.86
C ILE A 682 -8.41 19.77 16.18
N THR A 683 -9.03 20.93 16.15
CA THR A 683 -10.30 21.12 15.43
C THR A 683 -10.01 21.52 13.99
N VAL A 684 -10.47 20.70 13.05
CA VAL A 684 -10.54 21.04 11.62
C VAL A 684 -11.93 21.57 11.30
N THR A 685 -12.01 22.59 10.45
CA THR A 685 -13.27 23.25 10.08
C THR A 685 -13.46 23.21 8.56
N SER A 686 -14.62 23.68 8.08
CA SER A 686 -14.88 23.86 6.66
C SER A 686 -13.93 24.83 5.95
N ASP A 687 -13.08 25.56 6.68
CA ASP A 687 -12.04 26.40 6.10
C ASP A 687 -10.89 25.58 5.50
N CYS A 688 -10.73 24.33 5.93
CA CYS A 688 -9.78 23.36 5.38
C CYS A 688 -10.30 22.84 4.02
N THR A 689 -10.32 23.72 3.02
CA THR A 689 -10.76 23.42 1.64
C THR A 689 -9.62 22.80 0.82
N ILE A 690 -9.89 22.36 -0.41
CA ILE A 690 -8.85 21.85 -1.33
C ILE A 690 -7.79 22.93 -1.61
N ASN A 691 -8.23 24.15 -1.94
CA ASN A 691 -7.34 25.26 -2.31
C ASN A 691 -6.70 25.93 -1.07
N LYS A 692 -7.26 25.68 0.12
CA LYS A 692 -6.78 26.19 1.40
C LYS A 692 -6.76 25.05 2.42
N PHE A 693 -5.98 24.01 2.13
CA PHE A 693 -5.82 22.90 3.05
C PHE A 693 -5.24 23.37 4.40
N CYS A 694 -5.49 22.56 5.43
CA CYS A 694 -4.91 22.74 6.74
C CYS A 694 -3.77 21.74 6.95
N LEU A 695 -2.66 22.20 7.49
CA LEU A 695 -1.53 21.37 7.90
C LEU A 695 -1.13 21.82 9.30
N PHE A 696 -1.22 20.90 10.25
CA PHE A 696 -0.86 21.13 11.64
C PHE A 696 0.37 20.32 11.98
N TYR A 697 1.29 20.92 12.70
CA TYR A 697 2.45 20.25 13.27
C TYR A 697 2.23 20.06 14.76
N VAL A 698 2.68 18.91 15.28
CA VAL A 698 2.61 18.56 16.70
C VAL A 698 4.02 18.28 17.20
N SER A 699 4.41 18.90 18.29
CA SER A 699 5.75 18.75 18.87
C SER A 699 5.67 18.56 20.38
N PRO A 700 6.45 17.62 20.95
CA PRO A 700 6.50 17.42 22.39
C PRO A 700 7.10 18.63 23.09
N SER A 701 6.61 18.91 24.29
CA SER A 701 7.22 19.90 25.17
C SER A 701 8.27 19.24 26.06
N MET A 702 9.36 19.96 26.31
CA MET A 702 10.42 19.51 27.21
C MET A 702 10.81 20.62 28.18
N THR A 703 11.24 20.24 29.38
CA THR A 703 11.74 21.19 30.38
C THR A 703 13.26 21.24 30.38
N LEU A 704 13.83 22.45 30.36
CA LEU A 704 15.26 22.74 30.50
C LEU A 704 15.44 23.83 31.56
N ASN A 705 16.07 23.52 32.70
CA ASN A 705 16.21 24.47 33.84
C ASN A 705 14.90 25.18 34.23
N ASN A 706 13.80 24.42 34.35
CA ASN A 706 12.44 24.93 34.61
C ASN A 706 11.80 25.77 33.48
N ASN A 707 12.47 25.93 32.33
CA ASN A 707 11.91 26.59 31.16
C ASN A 707 11.27 25.57 30.23
N GLN A 708 10.13 25.94 29.64
CA GLN A 708 9.40 25.13 28.69
C GLN A 708 9.96 25.36 27.28
N ILE A 709 10.40 24.28 26.63
CA ILE A 709 10.94 24.29 25.28
C ILE A 709 10.04 23.44 24.37
N VAL A 710 9.70 23.96 23.20
CA VAL A 710 9.08 23.21 22.10
C VAL A 710 9.92 23.42 20.85
N ILE A 711 10.35 22.34 20.22
CA ILE A 711 11.12 22.41 18.97
C ILE A 711 10.14 22.56 17.82
N LEU A 712 10.27 23.62 17.02
CA LEU A 712 9.38 23.87 15.88
C LEU A 712 9.99 23.44 14.54
N GLY A 713 11.31 23.27 14.49
CA GLY A 713 12.04 22.75 13.33
C GLY A 713 12.31 23.78 12.24
N GLU A 714 12.66 23.28 11.05
CA GLU A 714 12.88 24.07 9.83
C GLU A 714 11.53 24.40 9.17
N GLN A 715 10.87 25.46 9.65
CA GLN A 715 9.47 25.77 9.32
C GLN A 715 9.20 26.09 7.83
N GLU A 716 10.24 26.37 7.05
CA GLU A 716 10.12 26.61 5.61
C GLU A 716 9.84 25.33 4.83
N LYS A 717 10.16 24.16 5.40
CA LYS A 717 9.94 22.83 4.81
C LYS A 717 8.56 22.28 5.17
N TRP A 718 8.08 21.36 4.33
CA TRP A 718 6.83 20.64 4.60
C TRP A 718 6.94 19.65 5.77
N VAL A 719 8.15 19.18 6.06
CA VAL A 719 8.46 18.29 7.18
C VAL A 719 9.54 18.97 8.03
N PRO A 720 9.18 19.87 8.97
CA PRO A 720 10.15 20.69 9.71
C PRO A 720 11.16 19.89 10.54
N MET A 721 10.74 18.71 10.99
CA MET A 721 11.53 17.78 11.78
C MET A 721 11.77 16.50 10.99
N SER A 722 12.25 16.58 9.75
CA SER A 722 12.61 15.40 8.96
C SER A 722 13.86 14.71 9.53
N PRO A 723 13.92 13.36 9.59
CA PRO A 723 15.10 12.65 10.07
C PRO A 723 16.27 12.68 9.07
N GLN A 724 16.04 13.15 7.83
CA GLN A 724 17.12 13.46 6.88
C GLN A 724 17.81 14.79 7.20
N ARG A 725 17.11 15.71 7.89
CA ARG A 725 17.67 17.00 8.34
C ARG A 725 18.17 16.91 9.78
N VAL A 726 17.41 16.29 10.67
CA VAL A 726 17.69 16.24 12.10
C VAL A 726 18.21 14.85 12.47
N SER A 727 19.53 14.74 12.68
CA SER A 727 20.19 13.45 12.86
C SER A 727 20.14 12.91 14.29
N PHE A 728 20.04 13.79 15.29
CA PHE A 728 19.82 13.41 16.69
C PHE A 728 19.26 14.57 17.52
N ILE A 729 18.68 14.23 18.68
CA ILE A 729 18.29 15.18 19.72
C ILE A 729 18.83 14.66 21.05
N ASN A 730 19.78 15.38 21.63
CA ASN A 730 20.37 15.07 22.93
C ASN A 730 19.94 16.12 23.95
N LYS A 731 19.19 15.68 24.95
CA LYS A 731 18.74 16.51 26.07
C LYS A 731 19.46 16.08 27.34
N SER A 732 20.11 17.01 28.01
CA SER A 732 20.62 16.86 29.38
C SER A 732 19.75 17.66 30.37
N LEU A 733 20.17 17.73 31.64
CA LEU A 733 19.50 18.58 32.63
C LEU A 733 19.66 20.08 32.32
N SER A 734 20.78 20.48 31.73
CA SER A 734 21.18 21.88 31.55
C SER A 734 21.46 22.29 30.11
N SER A 735 21.40 21.36 29.15
CA SER A 735 21.56 21.66 27.72
C SER A 735 20.66 20.83 26.81
N LEU A 736 20.33 21.38 25.65
CA LEU A 736 19.70 20.69 24.53
C LEU A 736 20.58 20.87 23.29
N THR A 737 20.94 19.77 22.64
CA THR A 737 21.72 19.78 21.39
C THR A 737 20.98 18.99 20.32
N ILE A 738 20.81 19.60 19.15
CA ILE A 738 20.14 19.03 17.98
C ILE A 738 21.15 18.94 16.84
N GLY A 739 21.40 17.73 16.35
CA GLY A 739 22.27 17.52 15.19
C GLY A 739 21.53 17.85 13.90
N LEU A 740 22.13 18.69 13.04
CA LEU A 740 21.61 19.03 11.73
C LEU A 740 22.55 18.51 10.65
N ASP A 741 21.99 17.79 9.68
CA ASP A 741 22.67 17.36 8.46
C ASP A 741 22.26 18.28 7.30
N GLY A 742 23.22 18.65 6.46
CA GLY A 742 23.02 19.59 5.36
C GLY A 742 24.18 19.55 4.37
N VAL A 743 24.26 20.57 3.53
CA VAL A 743 25.33 20.68 2.51
C VAL A 743 26.12 21.98 2.63
N PRO A 744 27.36 22.01 2.11
CA PRO A 744 28.18 23.21 2.18
C PRO A 744 27.49 24.44 1.61
N GLY A 745 27.48 25.54 2.38
CA GLY A 745 26.86 26.81 2.00
C GLY A 745 25.34 26.87 2.23
N GLU A 746 24.70 25.76 2.58
CA GLU A 746 23.26 25.73 2.88
C GLU A 746 22.95 26.58 4.11
N LYS A 747 21.80 27.27 4.05
CA LYS A 747 21.27 28.05 5.17
C LYS A 747 20.01 27.39 5.70
N VAL A 748 19.99 27.13 7.00
CA VAL A 748 18.86 26.53 7.71
C VAL A 748 18.41 27.47 8.82
N ILE A 749 17.15 27.86 8.80
CA ILE A 749 16.54 28.61 9.90
C ILE A 749 15.78 27.62 10.77
N PHE A 750 16.22 27.47 12.01
CA PHE A 750 15.64 26.52 12.95
C PHE A 750 14.94 27.24 14.10
N SER A 751 13.70 26.84 14.40
CA SER A 751 12.82 27.60 15.28
C SER A 751 12.42 26.83 16.54
N PHE A 752 12.18 27.59 17.61
CA PHE A 752 11.80 27.11 18.94
C PHE A 752 10.70 27.98 19.55
N LEU A 753 9.96 27.41 20.49
CA LEU A 753 9.18 28.13 21.48
C LEU A 753 9.87 27.96 22.84
N ILE A 754 10.30 29.05 23.45
CA ILE A 754 10.96 29.06 24.77
C ILE A 754 10.09 29.90 25.71
N ASN A 755 9.47 29.28 26.72
CA ASN A 755 8.53 29.94 27.62
C ASN A 755 7.43 30.75 26.88
N GLN A 756 6.88 30.18 25.81
CA GLN A 756 5.89 30.81 24.92
C GLN A 756 6.42 31.96 24.05
N GLU A 757 7.72 32.26 24.09
CA GLU A 757 8.35 33.21 23.19
C GLU A 757 8.96 32.49 21.99
N TYR A 758 8.60 32.95 20.79
CA TYR A 758 9.15 32.41 19.54
C TYR A 758 10.60 32.87 19.37
N GLN A 759 11.50 31.92 19.18
CA GLN A 759 12.91 32.19 18.89
C GLN A 759 13.37 31.39 17.68
N LYS A 760 14.40 31.90 16.98
CA LYS A 760 14.99 31.25 15.82
C LYS A 760 16.50 31.40 15.83
N VAL A 761 17.19 30.48 15.17
CA VAL A 761 18.63 30.53 14.95
C VAL A 761 18.93 30.27 13.48
N ASP A 762 19.87 31.04 12.94
CA ASP A 762 20.33 30.88 11.56
C ASP A 762 21.59 29.99 11.57
N CYS A 763 21.48 28.82 10.97
CA CYS A 763 22.58 27.86 10.81
C CYS A 763 23.11 27.94 9.39
N ASN A 764 24.35 28.40 9.23
CA ASN A 764 25.03 28.48 7.94
C ASN A 764 26.11 27.40 7.88
N PHE A 765 25.91 26.39 7.03
CA PHE A 765 26.91 25.35 6.82
C PHE A 765 28.15 25.95 6.15
N GLY A 766 29.32 25.84 6.78
CA GLY A 766 30.58 26.29 6.19
C GLY A 766 30.92 25.54 4.90
N ASN A 767 31.87 26.09 4.13
CA ASN A 767 32.23 25.59 2.78
C ASN A 767 32.69 24.12 2.71
N ASN A 768 33.00 23.49 3.84
CA ASN A 768 33.38 22.07 3.94
C ASN A 768 32.57 21.30 5.00
N GLN A 769 31.49 21.88 5.53
CA GLN A 769 30.67 21.28 6.57
C GLN A 769 29.40 20.65 5.99
N ARG A 770 29.09 19.43 6.43
CA ARG A 770 27.81 18.74 6.16
C ARG A 770 27.00 18.46 7.43
N LYS A 771 27.56 18.81 8.58
CA LYS A 771 26.96 18.61 9.89
C LYS A 771 27.15 19.87 10.71
N MET A 772 26.13 20.24 11.43
CA MET A 772 26.11 21.32 12.42
C MET A 772 25.32 20.86 13.64
N SER A 773 25.36 21.65 14.69
CA SER A 773 24.52 21.45 15.85
C SER A 773 23.85 22.76 16.26
N VAL A 774 22.56 22.69 16.57
CA VAL A 774 21.86 23.74 17.31
C VAL A 774 21.95 23.41 18.79
N SER A 775 22.45 24.34 19.58
CA SER A 775 22.59 24.19 21.03
C SER A 775 21.82 25.26 21.77
N LEU A 776 21.10 24.84 22.81
CA LEU A 776 20.47 25.68 23.81
C LEU A 776 21.16 25.41 25.15
N ASP A 777 21.82 26.43 25.70
CA ASP A 777 22.56 26.32 26.97
C ASP A 777 21.67 26.58 28.20
N GLU A 778 22.28 26.51 29.38
CA GLU A 778 21.60 26.70 30.66
C GLU A 778 20.99 28.10 30.85
N LYS A 779 21.50 29.09 30.10
CA LYS A 779 21.05 30.49 30.06
C LYS A 779 20.05 30.73 28.92
N LEU A 780 19.62 29.69 28.23
CA LEU A 780 18.72 29.72 27.07
C LEU A 780 19.32 30.47 25.86
N ASN A 781 20.64 30.53 25.73
CA ASN A 781 21.27 31.06 24.52
C ASN A 781 21.17 30.02 23.40
N LEU A 782 20.50 30.40 22.31
CA LEU A 782 20.46 29.64 21.06
C LEU A 782 21.71 29.93 20.24
N THR A 783 22.46 28.88 19.93
CA THR A 783 23.66 28.95 19.08
C THR A 783 23.63 27.86 18.03
N CYS A 784 24.30 28.11 16.90
CA CYS A 784 24.54 27.09 15.88
C CYS A 784 26.03 27.02 15.58
N SER A 785 26.60 25.81 15.63
CA SER A 785 28.04 25.57 15.49
C SER A 785 28.35 24.28 14.76
#